data_AF-A0A1F6HJL1-F1
#
_entry.id   AF-A0A1F6HJL1-F1
#
_cell.length_a   1.000
_cell.length_b   1.000
_cell.length_c   1.000
_cell.angle_alpha   90.00
_cell.angle_beta   90.00
_cell.angle_gamma   90.00
#
_symmetry.space_group_name_H-M   'P 1'
#
loop_
_entity.id
_entity.type
_entity.pdbx_description
1 polymer ?
#
loop_
_entity_poly.entity_id
_entity_poly.type
_entity_poly.pdbx_seq_one_letter_code
_entity_poly.pdbx_strand_id
1 'polypeptide(L)'
;MSSNLSNLFSPKSIAVIGASRSPEKVGAIVLKNIIDSKFTGQIFPVNPNTDNINNLRSYPDINSLPQIPDLAVIALPAVQVPEILSQLGEKGVKNAVVFSAGFKETGEDGEKLEKNLINAAKKFQINLLGPNCLGFVNNLYPVNVTFGELVEKSGNLSFISQSGALAASLFDWCKSSGLSFGQFVTLGNKAVINENDVLQYFQSLSQNNSSQVDAQGLSKVRPIGLYLESISNGKEFLRITKEISQKDPVFILKPGKTQAAKHAMQSHTGAIAGEDAVLQTALHQAGITRAQTLEDFFDLSRAFAWENAPEGPKVAIISNAGGPAVISADAVITEGLELAEFDATSREQLEKILPRSASVFNPVDVLGDALADRYGQAAEIILQTNQADTLVIILTPQVMTQIEKTAEFIGNLSEKYQKPIFCSFMGGNLVVEGEQKLNEYKIPSFRFPERAIAAIAAMWRWKKWQKKQFQNPKQITALPAFDKAREIITSAVKNNRKTLDNLEANEILRSAGISVPAYSAISDLDQAKNFARQNAWPVVLKLSSPSLLHKTDIGGVITDISNDEQLEDAWNKLQQKISHQLDPEIKEHVKVQIQKEIMSGIEIIVGVKVDPTFGNVLLFGAGGRLAELIQDRNLHLLPLDISQIRELVKESKIFPVLNGFRGQPPYALDKLYELIYRLVKLAEMLPEVSEIEINPVILTLNDAWAVDGKVVLEQGEQKIVSAPKFHVATTITHTIVAGKFHYFVFESETPLVYQPGQYISVKVANQRINSYSIAGSENPNSFFLLIDTTPGGLGSKFFENLKVGDKITYLGPFGTFTLKFDDGAKHLLFLGTGSGCSPLRCMLESALKEKNVQLPTTLYFGLRYNSDVFWQDYFKKLSEEHSNFSFKLALSKPDLSWQGLNGHITELVNKDFSNASECSAYLCGNKAMIEEATNILLSKGCPKERIYSEKF
;
A
#
# COMPACT_ATOMS: atom_id res chain seq x y z
N MET A 1 4.12 15.17 24.36
CA MET A 1 5.22 15.94 24.99
C MET A 1 6.40 15.83 24.05
N SER A 2 6.87 16.91 23.42
CA SER A 2 8.07 16.83 22.57
C SER A 2 9.28 16.67 23.48
N SER A 3 9.82 15.45 23.55
CA SER A 3 11.07 15.22 24.26
C SER A 3 12.20 15.93 23.53
N ASN A 4 12.96 16.76 24.24
CA ASN A 4 14.16 17.37 23.67
C ASN A 4 15.20 16.28 23.41
N LEU A 5 15.37 15.89 22.14
CA LEU A 5 16.32 14.85 21.72
C LEU A 5 17.75 15.36 21.52
N SER A 6 18.04 16.64 21.78
CA SER A 6 19.37 17.22 21.55
C SER A 6 20.46 16.51 22.35
N ASN A 7 20.19 16.17 23.62
CA ASN A 7 21.16 15.43 24.44
C ASN A 7 21.31 13.96 24.05
N LEU A 8 20.38 13.40 23.27
CA LEU A 8 20.50 12.05 22.72
C LEU A 8 21.44 12.05 21.51
N PHE A 9 21.23 12.99 20.56
CA PHE A 9 21.99 13.04 19.30
C PHE A 9 23.24 13.91 19.34
N SER A 10 23.43 14.71 20.39
CA SER A 10 24.60 15.57 20.64
C SER A 10 25.04 15.50 22.12
N PRO A 11 25.32 14.31 22.66
CA PRO A 11 25.66 14.14 24.08
C PRO A 11 27.03 14.75 24.41
N LYS A 12 27.24 15.16 25.67
CA LYS A 12 28.56 15.53 26.21
C LYS A 12 29.19 14.38 27.01
N SER A 13 28.41 13.37 27.35
CA SER A 13 28.89 12.16 28.02
C SER A 13 28.11 10.91 27.59
N ILE A 14 28.81 9.80 27.34
CA ILE A 14 28.24 8.53 26.87
C ILE A 14 28.70 7.39 27.77
N ALA A 15 27.77 6.60 28.31
CA ALA A 15 28.07 5.32 28.94
C ALA A 15 27.80 4.16 27.98
N VAL A 16 28.72 3.20 27.88
CA VAL A 16 28.57 2.01 27.02
C VAL A 16 28.43 0.76 27.89
N ILE A 17 27.19 0.31 28.07
CA ILE A 17 26.80 -0.84 28.87
C ILE A 17 26.93 -2.11 28.02
N GLY A 18 27.84 -3.00 28.40
CA GLY A 18 28.24 -4.14 27.57
C GLY A 18 29.50 -3.87 26.73
N ALA A 19 30.25 -2.82 27.03
CA ALA A 19 31.58 -2.58 26.47
C ALA A 19 32.48 -3.81 26.65
N SER A 20 33.38 -4.09 25.72
CA SER A 20 34.25 -5.27 25.80
C SER A 20 35.60 -5.04 25.14
N ARG A 21 36.62 -5.83 25.53
CA ARG A 21 37.90 -5.95 24.83
C ARG A 21 37.82 -6.91 23.63
N SER A 22 36.78 -7.73 23.55
CA SER A 22 36.59 -8.68 22.45
C SER A 22 36.03 -7.95 21.23
N PRO A 23 36.80 -7.85 20.13
CA PRO A 23 36.42 -7.02 18.97
C PRO A 23 35.17 -7.52 18.23
N GLU A 24 34.82 -8.79 18.41
CA GLU A 24 33.65 -9.45 17.83
C GLU A 24 32.32 -8.96 18.44
N LYS A 25 32.36 -8.35 19.64
CA LYS A 25 31.14 -7.96 20.37
C LYS A 25 30.69 -6.56 19.95
N VAL A 26 29.37 -6.40 19.77
CA VAL A 26 28.73 -5.11 19.44
C VAL A 26 29.19 -3.98 20.35
N GLY A 27 29.24 -4.20 21.67
CA GLY A 27 29.69 -3.17 22.62
C GLY A 27 31.16 -2.75 22.46
N ALA A 28 32.03 -3.61 21.92
CA ALA A 28 33.40 -3.23 21.58
C ALA A 28 33.46 -2.39 20.30
N ILE A 29 32.69 -2.78 19.26
CA ILE A 29 32.61 -2.08 17.99
C ILE A 29 32.06 -0.66 18.19
N VAL A 30 30.98 -0.51 18.96
CA VAL A 30 30.37 0.81 19.21
C VAL A 30 31.30 1.71 20.00
N LEU A 31 31.96 1.18 21.04
CA LEU A 31 32.95 1.95 21.80
C LEU A 31 34.08 2.44 20.90
N LYS A 32 34.58 1.57 20.00
CA LYS A 32 35.58 1.93 19.01
C LYS A 32 35.05 3.02 18.06
N ASN A 33 33.85 2.89 17.52
CA ASN A 33 33.27 3.87 16.60
C ASN A 33 33.07 5.25 17.27
N ILE A 34 32.68 5.30 18.54
CA ILE A 34 32.60 6.56 19.29
C ILE A 34 33.99 7.22 19.38
N ILE A 35 35.04 6.46 19.70
CA ILE A 35 36.42 6.96 19.78
C ILE A 35 36.91 7.42 18.40
N ASP A 36 36.76 6.58 17.38
CA ASP A 36 37.25 6.80 16.01
C ASP A 36 36.51 7.97 15.34
N SER A 37 35.27 8.25 15.75
CA SER A 37 34.53 9.45 15.32
C SER A 37 35.10 10.76 15.85
N LYS A 38 36.10 10.72 16.76
CA LYS A 38 36.71 11.88 17.45
C LYS A 38 35.75 12.58 18.40
N PHE A 39 34.90 11.81 19.08
CA PHE A 39 34.00 12.32 20.10
C PHE A 39 34.77 13.04 21.22
N THR A 40 34.42 14.31 21.47
CA THR A 40 35.12 15.17 22.43
C THR A 40 34.54 15.11 23.84
N GLY A 41 33.42 14.42 24.03
CA GLY A 41 32.78 14.24 25.32
C GLY A 41 33.42 13.13 26.16
N GLN A 42 32.89 12.92 27.36
CA GLN A 42 33.36 11.86 28.26
C GLN A 42 32.78 10.49 27.87
N ILE A 43 33.60 9.45 27.92
CA ILE A 43 33.21 8.08 27.58
C ILE A 43 33.38 7.19 28.81
N PHE A 44 32.33 6.47 29.19
CA PHE A 44 32.31 5.56 30.34
C PHE A 44 32.00 4.12 29.90
N PRO A 45 33.00 3.29 29.60
CA PRO A 45 32.82 1.86 29.40
C PRO A 45 32.31 1.19 30.67
N VAL A 46 31.28 0.33 30.58
CA VAL A 46 30.77 -0.45 31.71
C VAL A 46 30.93 -1.94 31.42
N ASN A 47 31.79 -2.60 32.21
CA ASN A 47 32.06 -4.03 32.14
C ASN A 47 32.50 -4.56 33.52
N PRO A 48 31.82 -5.58 34.09
CA PRO A 48 32.11 -6.10 35.42
C PRO A 48 33.45 -6.85 35.54
N ASN A 49 34.06 -7.24 34.42
CA ASN A 49 35.23 -8.14 34.39
C ASN A 49 36.55 -7.40 34.09
N THR A 50 36.54 -6.07 33.94
CA THR A 50 37.76 -5.32 33.63
C THR A 50 37.69 -3.85 34.02
N ASP A 51 38.82 -3.32 34.49
CA ASP A 51 38.96 -1.92 34.92
C ASP A 51 39.43 -0.98 33.80
N ASN A 52 39.80 -1.51 32.62
CA ASN A 52 40.27 -0.70 31.49
C ASN A 52 39.90 -1.29 30.12
N ILE A 53 39.39 -0.47 29.21
CA ILE A 53 39.09 -0.82 27.81
C ILE A 53 39.53 0.34 26.92
N ASN A 54 40.33 0.08 25.87
CA ASN A 54 40.86 1.08 24.94
C ASN A 54 41.54 2.29 25.64
N ASN A 55 42.31 2.03 26.70
CA ASN A 55 42.95 3.03 27.56
C ASN A 55 41.98 3.94 28.35
N LEU A 56 40.68 3.64 28.33
CA LEU A 56 39.66 4.30 29.15
C LEU A 56 39.41 3.50 30.42
N ARG A 57 39.19 4.18 31.54
CA ARG A 57 38.75 3.54 32.78
C ARG A 57 37.37 2.91 32.57
N SER A 58 37.26 1.62 32.86
CA SER A 58 36.01 0.86 32.81
C SER A 58 35.41 0.79 34.21
N TYR A 59 34.08 0.75 34.29
CA TYR A 59 33.31 0.71 35.53
C TYR A 59 32.58 -0.64 35.64
N PRO A 60 32.48 -1.23 36.85
CA PRO A 60 31.88 -2.56 37.00
C PRO A 60 30.36 -2.56 36.84
N ASP A 61 29.70 -1.45 37.18
CA ASP A 61 28.25 -1.29 37.18
C ASP A 61 27.82 0.18 36.98
N ILE A 62 26.51 0.40 36.84
CA ILE A 62 25.90 1.72 36.64
C ILE A 62 26.09 2.63 37.86
N ASN A 63 26.05 2.08 39.06
CA ASN A 63 26.18 2.87 40.30
C ASN A 63 27.58 3.48 40.44
N SER A 64 28.59 2.78 39.96
CA SER A 64 30.00 3.18 39.98
C SER A 64 30.35 4.30 38.99
N LEU A 65 29.45 4.64 38.05
CA LEU A 65 29.67 5.74 37.10
C LEU A 65 29.85 7.08 37.85
N PRO A 66 30.85 7.90 37.45
CA PRO A 66 31.25 9.11 38.18
C PRO A 66 30.24 10.25 38.08
N GLN A 67 29.36 10.20 37.08
CA GLN A 67 28.28 11.15 36.85
C GLN A 67 27.11 10.45 36.14
N ILE A 68 25.99 11.17 36.02
CA ILE A 68 24.87 10.76 35.18
C ILE A 68 25.26 11.02 33.72
N PRO A 69 25.37 10.00 32.86
CA PRO A 69 25.67 10.22 31.45
C PRO A 69 24.48 10.87 30.72
N ASP A 70 24.76 11.70 29.71
CA ASP A 70 23.72 12.26 28.84
C ASP A 70 23.03 11.16 28.00
N LEU A 71 23.83 10.16 27.59
CA LEU A 71 23.40 9.02 26.78
C LEU A 71 23.93 7.70 27.35
N ALA A 72 23.05 6.71 27.50
CA ALA A 72 23.43 5.33 27.77
C ALA A 72 23.23 4.44 26.54
N VAL A 73 24.24 3.63 26.20
CA VAL A 73 24.22 2.71 25.07
C VAL A 73 24.22 1.30 25.60
N ILE A 74 23.20 0.50 25.26
CA ILE A 74 22.98 -0.83 25.82
C ILE A 74 23.22 -1.90 24.75
N ALA A 75 24.27 -2.70 24.96
CA ALA A 75 24.69 -3.81 24.10
C ALA A 75 24.74 -5.13 24.90
N LEU A 76 23.64 -5.46 25.58
CA LEU A 76 23.46 -6.66 26.42
C LEU A 76 22.36 -7.58 25.87
N PRO A 77 22.26 -8.87 26.27
CA PRO A 77 21.15 -9.73 25.86
C PRO A 77 19.78 -9.12 26.22
N ALA A 78 18.78 -9.22 25.33
CA ALA A 78 17.49 -8.54 25.46
C ALA A 78 16.79 -8.74 26.82
N VAL A 79 16.87 -9.95 27.39
CA VAL A 79 16.24 -10.30 28.67
C VAL A 79 16.74 -9.45 29.86
N GLN A 80 17.97 -8.91 29.78
CA GLN A 80 18.55 -8.07 30.84
C GLN A 80 18.23 -6.58 30.67
N VAL A 81 17.82 -6.16 29.47
CA VAL A 81 17.73 -4.75 29.11
C VAL A 81 16.67 -3.98 29.93
N PRO A 82 15.45 -4.52 30.22
CA PRO A 82 14.47 -3.78 31.01
C PRO A 82 14.95 -3.44 32.44
N GLU A 83 15.70 -4.36 33.07
CA GLU A 83 16.26 -4.13 34.40
C GLU A 83 17.38 -3.10 34.36
N ILE A 84 18.31 -3.23 33.40
CA ILE A 84 19.39 -2.27 33.16
C ILE A 84 18.83 -0.87 32.87
N LEU A 85 17.76 -0.77 32.07
CA LEU A 85 17.10 0.50 31.78
C LEU A 85 16.49 1.11 33.04
N SER A 86 15.94 0.29 33.94
CA SER A 86 15.41 0.74 35.23
C SER A 86 16.52 1.28 36.13
N GLN A 87 17.66 0.58 36.24
CA GLN A 87 18.83 1.05 37.01
C GLN A 87 19.39 2.38 36.45
N LEU A 88 19.46 2.53 35.12
CA LEU A 88 19.84 3.78 34.47
C LEU A 88 18.84 4.91 34.80
N GLY A 89 17.54 4.61 34.77
CA GLY A 89 16.48 5.54 35.13
C GLY A 89 16.55 6.00 36.60
N GLU A 90 16.85 5.09 37.52
CA GLU A 90 17.06 5.38 38.95
C GLU A 90 18.28 6.29 39.18
N LYS A 91 19.36 6.09 38.43
CA LYS A 91 20.51 7.00 38.45
C LYS A 91 20.19 8.37 37.85
N GLY A 92 19.10 8.50 37.07
CA GLY A 92 18.63 9.75 36.49
C GLY A 92 18.96 9.94 35.00
N VAL A 93 19.39 8.89 34.30
CA VAL A 93 19.65 8.93 32.85
C VAL A 93 18.33 9.20 32.10
N LYS A 94 18.39 10.06 31.07
CA LYS A 94 17.22 10.46 30.28
C LYS A 94 17.22 9.98 28.83
N ASN A 95 18.35 9.53 28.30
CA ASN A 95 18.45 9.05 26.93
C ASN A 95 19.16 7.71 26.86
N ALA A 96 18.60 6.79 26.08
CA ALA A 96 19.17 5.46 25.88
C ALA A 96 19.06 4.99 24.42
N VAL A 97 20.07 4.25 23.97
CA VAL A 97 20.06 3.48 22.71
C VAL A 97 20.13 2.01 23.05
N VAL A 98 19.21 1.21 22.53
CA VAL A 98 19.18 -0.25 22.72
C VAL A 98 19.43 -0.93 21.37
N PHE A 99 20.55 -1.63 21.25
CA PHE A 99 20.87 -2.37 20.02
C PHE A 99 20.25 -3.76 19.98
N SER A 100 20.03 -4.35 21.15
CA SER A 100 19.67 -5.75 21.30
C SER A 100 18.39 -6.11 20.54
N ALA A 101 18.47 -7.17 19.74
CA ALA A 101 17.32 -7.89 19.23
C ALA A 101 16.83 -8.94 20.25
N GLY A 102 15.64 -9.49 20.06
CA GLY A 102 14.93 -10.38 20.97
C GLY A 102 13.63 -9.80 21.53
N PHE A 103 13.07 -8.75 20.90
CA PHE A 103 11.86 -8.06 21.36
C PHE A 103 10.67 -8.36 20.44
N LYS A 104 9.76 -7.41 20.20
CA LYS A 104 8.48 -7.62 19.49
C LYS A 104 8.63 -8.31 18.12
N GLU A 105 9.76 -8.15 17.44
CA GLU A 105 10.08 -8.82 16.17
C GLU A 105 10.16 -10.35 16.29
N THR A 106 10.29 -10.90 17.50
CA THR A 106 10.38 -12.35 17.76
C THR A 106 9.03 -12.99 18.11
N GLY A 107 7.94 -12.22 18.15
CA GLY A 107 6.59 -12.69 18.44
C GLY A 107 6.12 -12.34 19.86
N GLU A 108 5.18 -13.12 20.41
CA GLU A 108 4.43 -12.76 21.62
C GLU A 108 5.31 -12.56 22.87
N ASP A 109 6.27 -13.45 23.12
CA ASP A 109 7.16 -13.34 24.28
C ASP A 109 8.08 -12.12 24.17
N GLY A 110 8.56 -11.83 22.97
CA GLY A 110 9.30 -10.62 22.68
C GLY A 110 8.45 -9.35 22.81
N GLU A 111 7.16 -9.40 22.45
CA GLU A 111 6.23 -8.28 22.65
C GLU A 111 5.98 -8.01 24.14
N LYS A 112 5.87 -9.06 24.98
CA LYS A 112 5.82 -8.92 26.45
C LYS A 112 7.09 -8.28 26.99
N LEU A 113 8.25 -8.70 26.50
CA LEU A 113 9.53 -8.13 26.90
C LEU A 113 9.66 -6.66 26.49
N GLU A 114 9.21 -6.30 25.28
CA GLU A 114 9.19 -4.92 24.81
C GLU A 114 8.21 -4.05 25.62
N LYS A 115 7.05 -4.59 26.03
CA LYS A 115 6.15 -3.90 26.95
C LYS A 115 6.83 -3.57 28.28
N ASN A 116 7.62 -4.49 28.84
CA ASN A 116 8.40 -4.23 30.05
C ASN A 116 9.44 -3.12 29.83
N LEU A 117 10.12 -3.13 28.67
CA LEU A 117 11.06 -2.09 28.27
C LEU A 117 10.38 -0.70 28.18
N ILE A 118 9.23 -0.63 27.52
CA ILE A 118 8.43 0.59 27.37
C ILE A 118 7.95 1.09 28.74
N ASN A 119 7.51 0.20 29.62
CA ASN A 119 7.06 0.57 30.97
C ASN A 119 8.20 1.16 31.80
N ALA A 120 9.40 0.57 31.74
CA ALA A 120 10.59 1.13 32.38
C ALA A 120 10.94 2.51 31.81
N ALA A 121 10.96 2.67 30.48
CA ALA A 121 11.22 3.95 29.84
C ALA A 121 10.21 5.03 30.25
N LYS A 122 8.91 4.70 30.26
CA LYS A 122 7.84 5.63 30.68
C LYS A 122 7.96 6.03 32.16
N LYS A 123 8.22 5.07 33.06
CA LYS A 123 8.36 5.31 34.51
C LYS A 123 9.41 6.39 34.81
N PHE A 124 10.54 6.34 34.11
CA PHE A 124 11.67 7.25 34.35
C PHE A 124 11.77 8.39 33.32
N GLN A 125 10.82 8.49 32.39
CA GLN A 125 10.79 9.44 31.28
C GLN A 125 12.08 9.39 30.44
N ILE A 126 12.49 8.18 30.05
CA ILE A 126 13.66 7.93 29.21
C ILE A 126 13.25 7.97 27.74
N ASN A 127 13.97 8.78 26.97
CA ASN A 127 13.96 8.75 25.51
C ASN A 127 14.75 7.53 25.04
N LEU A 128 14.08 6.55 24.44
CA LEU A 128 14.69 5.29 24.01
C LEU A 128 14.65 5.15 22.49
N LEU A 129 15.83 5.07 21.87
CA LEU A 129 16.00 4.69 20.46
C LEU A 129 16.19 3.17 20.35
N GLY A 130 15.46 2.54 19.43
CA GLY A 130 15.39 1.08 19.29
C GLY A 130 14.16 0.47 20.00
N PRO A 131 14.25 -0.77 20.52
CA PRO A 131 15.38 -1.70 20.43
C PRO A 131 15.61 -2.22 19.00
N ASN A 132 16.51 -3.19 18.82
CA ASN A 132 16.79 -3.82 17.53
C ASN A 132 17.12 -2.80 16.43
N CYS A 133 18.06 -1.91 16.72
CA CYS A 133 18.51 -0.86 15.79
C CYS A 133 20.01 -0.97 15.53
N LEU A 134 20.49 -0.25 14.51
CA LEU A 134 21.92 -0.06 14.24
C LEU A 134 22.50 1.11 15.04
N GLY A 135 21.66 2.03 15.51
CA GLY A 135 22.03 3.27 16.21
C GLY A 135 21.92 4.52 15.35
N PHE A 136 22.78 5.50 15.63
CA PHE A 136 22.82 6.78 14.92
C PHE A 136 24.22 7.33 14.70
N VAL A 137 24.36 8.18 13.69
CA VAL A 137 25.50 9.05 13.43
C VAL A 137 25.02 10.48 13.38
N ASN A 138 25.76 11.37 14.03
CA ASN A 138 25.63 12.81 13.82
C ASN A 138 27.01 13.29 13.36
N ASN A 139 27.09 13.98 12.24
CA ASN A 139 28.36 14.52 11.73
C ASN A 139 28.48 16.04 11.97
N LEU A 140 27.40 16.69 12.44
CA LEU A 140 27.48 18.06 12.98
C LEU A 140 28.18 18.10 14.34
N TYR A 141 28.08 17.00 15.09
CA TYR A 141 28.80 16.75 16.34
C TYR A 141 29.51 15.41 16.15
N PRO A 142 30.83 15.30 16.21
CA PRO A 142 31.57 14.09 15.83
C PRO A 142 31.24 12.88 16.73
N VAL A 143 30.11 12.22 16.49
CA VAL A 143 29.61 11.10 17.29
C VAL A 143 29.00 10.03 16.40
N ASN A 144 29.58 8.84 16.48
CA ASN A 144 29.07 7.63 15.84
C ASN A 144 28.71 6.59 16.91
N VAL A 145 27.42 6.46 17.21
CA VAL A 145 26.86 5.44 18.11
C VAL A 145 26.22 4.34 17.26
N THR A 146 27.02 3.68 16.43
CA THR A 146 26.61 2.53 15.64
C THR A 146 27.63 1.40 15.74
N PHE A 147 27.23 0.21 15.30
CA PHE A 147 28.15 -0.90 15.00
C PHE A 147 28.33 -1.12 13.49
N GLY A 148 28.07 -0.09 12.67
CA GLY A 148 28.33 -0.09 11.23
C GLY A 148 29.71 0.44 10.86
N GLU A 149 30.02 0.50 9.56
CA GLU A 149 31.23 1.15 9.08
C GLU A 149 31.21 2.67 9.33
N LEU A 150 32.40 3.24 9.59
CA LEU A 150 32.57 4.67 9.83
C LEU A 150 32.47 5.46 8.51
N VAL A 151 31.65 6.51 8.46
CA VAL A 151 31.66 7.50 7.38
C VAL A 151 32.37 8.76 7.88
N GLU A 152 33.58 9.00 7.40
CA GLU A 152 34.47 10.05 7.92
C GLU A 152 34.09 11.48 7.53
N LYS A 153 33.36 11.66 6.42
CA LYS A 153 33.04 12.99 5.87
C LYS A 153 31.60 13.38 6.20
N SER A 154 31.42 14.65 6.56
CA SER A 154 30.10 15.25 6.78
C SER A 154 29.46 15.63 5.45
N GLY A 155 28.15 15.41 5.31
CA GLY A 155 27.34 15.86 4.17
C GLY A 155 26.04 16.51 4.62
N ASN A 156 25.15 16.82 3.67
CA ASN A 156 23.87 17.50 3.93
C ASN A 156 22.65 16.57 3.94
N LEU A 157 22.83 15.28 3.62
CA LEU A 157 21.76 14.29 3.64
C LEU A 157 21.47 13.83 5.07
N SER A 158 20.23 14.01 5.50
CA SER A 158 19.69 13.39 6.71
C SER A 158 18.98 12.09 6.35
N PHE A 159 19.16 11.05 7.16
CA PHE A 159 18.61 9.73 6.87
C PHE A 159 17.92 9.10 8.07
N ILE A 160 16.72 8.56 7.85
CA ILE A 160 15.98 7.79 8.85
C ILE A 160 15.62 6.43 8.26
N SER A 161 16.04 5.34 8.91
CA SER A 161 15.67 3.99 8.50
C SER A 161 15.04 3.19 9.62
N GLN A 162 13.97 2.49 9.32
CA GLN A 162 13.42 1.47 10.21
C GLN A 162 14.22 0.16 10.16
N SER A 163 14.84 -0.18 9.02
CA SER A 163 15.64 -1.40 8.84
C SER A 163 17.12 -1.15 9.07
N GLY A 164 17.73 -1.87 10.02
CA GLY A 164 19.17 -1.82 10.28
C GLY A 164 20.04 -2.44 9.19
N ALA A 165 19.60 -3.56 8.59
CA ALA A 165 20.35 -4.26 7.55
C ALA A 165 20.46 -3.45 6.25
N LEU A 166 19.35 -2.81 5.86
CA LEU A 166 19.36 -1.93 4.68
C LEU A 166 20.23 -0.69 4.93
N ALA A 167 20.18 -0.16 6.15
CA ALA A 167 21.02 0.92 6.62
C ALA A 167 22.53 0.61 6.46
N ALA A 168 22.96 -0.61 6.81
CA ALA A 168 24.35 -1.04 6.63
C ALA A 168 24.77 -1.09 5.15
N SER A 169 23.88 -1.56 4.26
CA SER A 169 24.16 -1.58 2.81
C SER A 169 24.26 -0.17 2.23
N LEU A 170 23.45 0.77 2.74
CA LEU A 170 23.52 2.16 2.35
C LEU A 170 24.85 2.81 2.78
N PHE A 171 25.38 2.49 3.96
CA PHE A 171 26.68 3.00 4.39
C PHE A 171 27.81 2.62 3.42
N ASP A 172 27.86 1.36 3.00
CA ASP A 172 28.83 0.86 2.02
C ASP A 172 28.67 1.54 0.65
N TRP A 173 27.42 1.72 0.19
CA TRP A 173 27.14 2.45 -1.04
C TRP A 173 27.52 3.94 -0.96
N CYS A 174 27.30 4.59 0.17
CA CYS A 174 27.71 5.98 0.37
C CYS A 174 29.23 6.15 0.29
N LYS A 175 29.98 5.20 0.88
CA LYS A 175 31.44 5.17 0.79
C LYS A 175 31.93 5.03 -0.65
N SER A 176 31.36 4.10 -1.43
CA SER A 176 31.74 3.91 -2.84
C SER A 176 31.33 5.06 -3.76
N SER A 177 30.23 5.73 -3.46
CA SER A 177 29.77 6.90 -4.24
C SER A 177 30.33 8.23 -3.77
N GLY A 178 30.98 8.30 -2.60
CA GLY A 178 31.43 9.57 -2.00
C GLY A 178 30.27 10.44 -1.48
N LEU A 179 29.09 9.86 -1.29
CA LEU A 179 27.95 10.48 -0.62
C LEU A 179 28.19 10.46 0.90
N SER A 180 27.73 11.48 1.59
CA SER A 180 27.98 11.65 3.03
C SER A 180 26.74 12.15 3.74
N PHE A 181 26.60 11.77 5.01
CA PHE A 181 25.44 12.13 5.82
C PHE A 181 25.76 13.32 6.73
N GLY A 182 24.75 14.16 6.98
CA GLY A 182 24.76 15.08 8.11
C GLY A 182 24.28 14.38 9.37
N GLN A 183 23.19 13.63 9.27
CA GLN A 183 22.64 12.80 10.33
C GLN A 183 22.12 11.48 9.75
N PHE A 184 22.26 10.42 10.52
CA PHE A 184 21.75 9.11 10.18
C PHE A 184 21.17 8.47 11.42
N VAL A 185 19.94 7.97 11.36
CA VAL A 185 19.27 7.36 12.50
C VAL A 185 18.58 6.09 12.05
N THR A 186 18.80 5.00 12.78
CA THR A 186 17.98 3.79 12.65
C THR A 186 17.04 3.65 13.83
N LEU A 187 15.77 3.37 13.53
CA LEU A 187 14.70 3.36 14.52
C LEU A 187 14.48 1.98 15.15
N GLY A 188 14.78 0.91 14.40
CA GLY A 188 14.47 -0.46 14.82
C GLY A 188 12.98 -0.64 15.07
N ASN A 189 12.64 -1.19 16.23
CA ASN A 189 11.24 -1.48 16.59
C ASN A 189 10.39 -0.25 16.92
N LYS A 190 10.99 0.94 17.14
CA LYS A 190 10.27 2.17 17.50
C LYS A 190 9.46 2.06 18.80
N ALA A 191 10.05 1.46 19.84
CA ALA A 191 9.32 1.19 21.08
C ALA A 191 8.93 2.48 21.84
N VAL A 192 9.75 3.53 21.77
CA VAL A 192 9.49 4.83 22.40
C VAL A 192 9.66 5.96 21.40
N ILE A 193 10.90 6.20 20.92
CA ILE A 193 11.17 7.16 19.85
C ILE A 193 10.69 6.55 18.52
N ASN A 194 9.95 7.34 17.74
CA ASN A 194 9.53 6.99 16.39
C ASN A 194 10.01 8.04 15.37
N GLU A 195 9.63 7.86 14.10
CA GLU A 195 10.04 8.74 13.01
C GLU A 195 9.64 10.21 13.20
N ASN A 196 8.51 10.49 13.83
CA ASN A 196 8.02 11.87 14.02
C ASN A 196 8.91 12.63 15.01
N ASP A 197 9.37 11.98 16.09
CA ASP A 197 10.25 12.61 17.07
C ASP A 197 11.60 12.98 16.46
N VAL A 198 12.15 12.12 15.59
CA VAL A 198 13.41 12.36 14.88
C VAL A 198 13.24 13.45 13.81
N LEU A 199 12.12 13.47 13.08
CA LEU A 199 11.80 14.52 12.12
C LEU A 199 11.67 15.89 12.81
N GLN A 200 11.02 15.97 13.97
CA GLN A 200 10.95 17.20 14.76
C GLN A 200 12.35 17.66 15.21
N TYR A 201 13.21 16.74 15.62
CA TYR A 201 14.61 17.05 15.93
C TYR A 201 15.34 17.62 14.70
N PHE A 202 15.25 16.98 13.53
CA PHE A 202 15.85 17.50 12.30
C PHE A 202 15.32 18.87 11.90
N GLN A 203 14.01 19.10 12.03
CA GLN A 203 13.39 20.41 11.80
C GLN A 203 13.99 21.49 12.73
N SER A 204 14.21 21.17 14.01
CA SER A 204 14.81 22.10 14.98
C SER A 204 16.27 22.45 14.64
N LEU A 205 17.03 21.50 14.09
CA LEU A 205 18.40 21.75 13.61
C LEU A 205 18.41 22.72 12.42
N SER A 206 17.46 22.57 11.49
CA SER A 206 17.33 23.49 10.34
C SER A 206 16.96 24.91 10.74
N GLN A 207 16.22 25.10 11.84
CA GLN A 207 15.86 26.45 12.33
C GLN A 207 17.01 27.13 13.09
N ASN A 208 17.76 26.38 13.90
CA ASN A 208 18.78 26.95 14.79
C ASN A 208 20.17 27.09 14.12
N ASN A 209 20.49 26.25 13.14
CA ASN A 209 21.78 26.28 12.43
C ASN A 209 21.59 26.75 10.99
N SER A 210 21.30 28.04 10.79
CA SER A 210 21.13 28.64 9.46
C SER A 210 22.44 28.74 8.64
N SER A 211 23.60 28.29 9.16
CA SER A 211 24.92 28.67 8.62
C SER A 211 25.97 27.54 8.50
N GLN A 212 25.60 26.26 8.41
CA GLN A 212 26.59 25.16 8.36
C GLN A 212 26.36 24.09 7.30
N VAL A 213 25.85 24.47 6.13
CA VAL A 213 26.03 23.64 4.91
C VAL A 213 26.60 24.52 3.80
N ASP A 214 27.63 25.30 4.12
CA ASP A 214 28.45 26.02 3.12
C ASP A 214 29.64 25.16 2.69
N ALA A 215 29.44 23.84 2.56
CA ALA A 215 30.44 22.98 1.95
C ALA A 215 30.33 23.14 0.43
N GLN A 216 31.43 23.54 -0.20
CA GLN A 216 31.53 23.72 -1.65
C GLN A 216 31.06 22.45 -2.38
N GLY A 217 30.16 22.63 -3.35
CA GLY A 217 29.61 21.55 -4.18
C GLY A 217 28.40 20.82 -3.61
N LEU A 218 27.86 21.17 -2.43
CA LEU A 218 26.60 20.60 -1.95
C LEU A 218 25.38 21.44 -2.34
N SER A 219 24.23 20.78 -2.43
CA SER A 219 22.95 21.44 -2.63
C SER A 219 22.63 22.39 -1.47
N LYS A 220 21.91 23.49 -1.77
CA LYS A 220 21.52 24.51 -0.78
C LYS A 220 20.45 24.03 0.22
N VAL A 221 19.85 22.86 -0.05
CA VAL A 221 18.81 22.24 0.78
C VAL A 221 19.40 21.07 1.58
N ARG A 222 18.65 20.60 2.58
CA ARG A 222 19.03 19.46 3.44
C ARG A 222 18.08 18.29 3.19
N PRO A 223 18.34 17.44 2.19
CA PRO A 223 17.42 16.34 1.89
C PRO A 223 17.25 15.39 3.07
N ILE A 224 16.03 14.86 3.22
CA ILE A 224 15.70 13.84 4.21
C ILE A 224 15.22 12.57 3.49
N GLY A 225 16.03 11.52 3.54
CA GLY A 225 15.69 10.19 3.05
C GLY A 225 15.07 9.32 4.14
N LEU A 226 13.89 8.75 3.85
CA LEU A 226 13.13 7.93 4.79
C LEU A 226 12.97 6.50 4.24
N TYR A 227 13.46 5.51 4.97
CA TYR A 227 13.05 4.11 4.79
C TYR A 227 12.16 3.70 5.96
N LEU A 228 10.86 3.62 5.74
CA LEU A 228 9.89 3.31 6.81
C LEU A 228 9.07 2.10 6.41
N GLU A 229 8.90 1.13 7.29
CA GLU A 229 8.05 -0.04 7.06
C GLU A 229 6.63 0.19 7.61
N SER A 230 6.51 1.08 8.59
CA SER A 230 5.24 1.57 9.14
C SER A 230 5.34 3.05 9.50
N ILE A 231 4.20 3.72 9.57
CA ILE A 231 4.06 5.10 10.08
C ILE A 231 3.19 5.03 11.32
N SER A 232 3.68 5.58 12.42
CA SER A 232 3.14 5.42 13.77
C SER A 232 1.95 6.36 13.99
N ASN A 233 2.09 7.63 13.61
CA ASN A 233 1.02 8.62 13.60
C ASN A 233 1.08 9.40 12.29
N GLY A 234 0.23 9.02 11.33
CA GLY A 234 0.21 9.58 9.98
C GLY A 234 -0.15 11.05 9.94
N LYS A 235 -1.11 11.50 10.76
CA LYS A 235 -1.51 12.93 10.81
C LYS A 235 -0.35 13.82 11.23
N GLU A 236 0.35 13.44 12.29
CA GLU A 236 1.50 14.20 12.78
C GLU A 236 2.69 14.11 11.81
N PHE A 237 2.91 12.93 11.22
CA PHE A 237 3.92 12.72 10.18
C PHE A 237 3.72 13.69 9.01
N LEU A 238 2.50 13.78 8.46
CA LEU A 238 2.18 14.69 7.36
C LEU A 238 2.32 16.16 7.75
N ARG A 239 1.94 16.53 8.98
CA ARG A 239 2.11 17.91 9.46
C ARG A 239 3.58 18.32 9.49
N ILE A 240 4.43 17.52 10.14
CA ILE A 240 5.87 17.81 10.27
C ILE A 240 6.55 17.80 8.89
N THR A 241 6.30 16.77 8.09
CA THR A 241 6.93 16.64 6.76
C THR A 241 6.46 17.71 5.79
N LYS A 242 5.21 18.17 5.86
CA LYS A 242 4.74 19.31 5.06
C LYS A 242 5.49 20.60 5.42
N GLU A 243 5.73 20.85 6.72
CA GLU A 243 6.50 22.00 7.18
C GLU A 243 7.98 21.91 6.77
N ILE A 244 8.59 20.73 6.85
CA ILE A 244 9.97 20.49 6.40
C ILE A 244 10.07 20.67 4.87
N SER A 245 9.16 20.07 4.11
CA SER A 245 9.15 20.04 2.64
C SER A 245 9.02 21.43 2.01
N GLN A 246 8.59 22.44 2.77
CA GLN A 246 8.61 23.85 2.37
C GLN A 246 10.01 24.40 2.15
N LYS A 247 11.05 23.77 2.71
CA LYS A 247 12.46 24.19 2.58
C LYS A 247 13.35 23.06 2.08
N ASP A 248 13.17 21.89 2.67
CA ASP A 248 14.07 20.75 2.56
C ASP A 248 13.32 19.56 1.93
N PRO A 249 13.81 18.95 0.84
CA PRO A 249 13.10 17.86 0.18
C PRO A 249 13.07 16.61 1.05
N VAL A 250 11.88 16.04 1.21
CA VAL A 250 11.69 14.75 1.89
C VAL A 250 11.34 13.70 0.86
N PHE A 251 12.02 12.57 0.88
CA PHE A 251 11.70 11.43 0.04
C PHE A 251 11.65 10.13 0.83
N ILE A 252 10.79 9.20 0.42
CA ILE A 252 10.48 7.99 1.17
C ILE A 252 10.47 6.75 0.28
N LEU A 253 11.11 5.69 0.74
CA LEU A 253 10.87 4.33 0.28
C LEU A 253 10.01 3.59 1.31
N LYS A 254 8.78 3.29 0.92
CA LYS A 254 7.80 2.57 1.75
C LYS A 254 7.45 1.23 1.11
N PRO A 255 8.00 0.10 1.59
CA PRO A 255 7.63 -1.23 1.11
C PRO A 255 6.17 -1.58 1.49
N GLY A 256 5.64 -2.63 0.86
CA GLY A 256 4.29 -3.15 1.14
C GLY A 256 3.17 -2.69 0.22
N LYS A 257 3.48 -2.38 -1.05
CA LYS A 257 2.47 -1.97 -2.05
C LYS A 257 1.43 -3.05 -2.31
N THR A 258 1.90 -4.30 -2.48
CA THR A 258 1.05 -5.44 -2.83
C THR A 258 0.56 -6.17 -1.60
N GLN A 259 -0.58 -6.86 -1.70
CA GLN A 259 -1.08 -7.69 -0.61
C GLN A 259 -0.04 -8.73 -0.16
N ALA A 260 0.68 -9.36 -1.09
CA ALA A 260 1.75 -10.30 -0.77
C ALA A 260 2.88 -9.64 0.06
N ALA A 261 3.32 -8.44 -0.32
CA ALA A 261 4.32 -7.70 0.45
C ALA A 261 3.80 -7.26 1.82
N LYS A 262 2.51 -6.88 1.92
CA LYS A 262 1.86 -6.57 3.21
C LYS A 262 1.88 -7.77 4.15
N HIS A 263 1.57 -8.96 3.65
CA HIS A 263 1.62 -10.19 4.45
C HIS A 263 3.05 -10.51 4.90
N ALA A 264 4.05 -10.40 4.01
CA ALA A 264 5.46 -10.63 4.37
C ALA A 264 5.96 -9.66 5.45
N MET A 265 5.58 -8.38 5.38
CA MET A 265 5.96 -7.38 6.40
C MET A 265 5.24 -7.58 7.73
N GLN A 266 4.00 -8.08 7.74
CA GLN A 266 3.29 -8.40 8.98
C GLN A 266 4.04 -9.47 9.78
N SER A 267 4.61 -10.48 9.12
CA SER A 267 5.44 -11.49 9.77
C SER A 267 6.78 -10.95 10.27
N HIS A 268 7.30 -9.87 9.67
CA HIS A 268 8.60 -9.29 9.99
C HIS A 268 8.54 -8.17 11.05
N THR A 269 7.43 -7.42 11.13
CA THR A 269 7.31 -6.20 11.95
C THR A 269 6.06 -6.14 12.83
N GLY A 270 5.08 -7.01 12.57
CA GLY A 270 3.77 -6.97 13.23
C GLY A 270 2.92 -5.72 12.95
N ALA A 271 3.24 -4.91 11.93
CA ALA A 271 2.51 -3.70 11.59
C ALA A 271 1.41 -3.94 10.53
N ILE A 272 0.26 -3.27 10.68
CA ILE A 272 -0.86 -3.31 9.73
C ILE A 272 -0.58 -2.33 8.59
N ALA A 273 -0.80 -2.77 7.35
CA ALA A 273 -0.53 -1.96 6.17
C ALA A 273 -1.82 -1.33 5.61
N GLY A 274 -1.89 0.01 5.61
CA GLY A 274 -2.99 0.80 5.05
C GLY A 274 -3.12 0.73 3.52
N GLU A 275 -4.14 1.38 2.96
CA GLU A 275 -4.38 1.41 1.50
C GLU A 275 -3.29 2.22 0.78
N ASP A 276 -2.68 1.63 -0.26
CA ASP A 276 -1.51 2.24 -0.93
C ASP A 276 -1.87 3.54 -1.66
N ALA A 277 -3.08 3.62 -2.22
CA ALA A 277 -3.59 4.82 -2.89
C ALA A 277 -3.77 5.99 -1.92
N VAL A 278 -4.22 5.72 -0.68
CA VAL A 278 -4.33 6.72 0.38
C VAL A 278 -2.93 7.20 0.79
N LEU A 279 -1.99 6.28 1.00
CA LEU A 279 -0.59 6.63 1.29
C LEU A 279 0.01 7.50 0.18
N GLN A 280 -0.15 7.12 -1.09
CA GLN A 280 0.40 7.89 -2.21
C GLN A 280 -0.15 9.32 -2.22
N THR A 281 -1.45 9.47 -1.99
CA THR A 281 -2.14 10.76 -1.88
C THR A 281 -1.59 11.57 -0.71
N ALA A 282 -1.45 10.94 0.45
CA ALA A 282 -0.91 11.53 1.68
C ALA A 282 0.49 12.11 1.46
N LEU A 283 1.40 11.31 0.90
CA LEU A 283 2.77 11.70 0.63
C LEU A 283 2.83 12.89 -0.36
N HIS A 284 2.06 12.82 -1.45
CA HIS A 284 2.01 13.90 -2.44
C HIS A 284 1.53 15.23 -1.83
N GLN A 285 0.48 15.21 -1.02
CA GLN A 285 -0.04 16.42 -0.37
C GLN A 285 0.94 17.03 0.64
N ALA A 286 1.76 16.21 1.29
CA ALA A 286 2.82 16.65 2.20
C ALA A 286 4.12 17.07 1.48
N GLY A 287 4.17 16.99 0.14
CA GLY A 287 5.36 17.35 -0.63
C GLY A 287 6.47 16.29 -0.59
N ILE A 288 6.14 15.07 -0.16
CA ILE A 288 7.09 13.97 -0.03
C ILE A 288 7.19 13.22 -1.36
N THR A 289 8.41 13.03 -1.85
CA THR A 289 8.68 12.23 -3.05
C THR A 289 8.76 10.75 -2.69
N ARG A 290 7.91 9.92 -3.29
CA ARG A 290 7.95 8.46 -3.08
C ARG A 290 8.90 7.78 -4.07
N ALA A 291 9.96 7.16 -3.58
CA ALA A 291 10.81 6.27 -4.35
C ALA A 291 10.09 4.93 -4.64
N GLN A 292 10.18 4.43 -5.87
CA GLN A 292 9.50 3.19 -6.24
C GLN A 292 10.37 1.96 -5.95
N THR A 293 11.69 2.11 -6.12
CA THR A 293 12.71 1.11 -5.88
C THR A 293 13.81 1.62 -4.94
N LEU A 294 14.70 0.73 -4.50
CA LEU A 294 15.91 1.11 -3.77
C LEU A 294 16.86 1.95 -4.61
N GLU A 295 16.94 1.66 -5.90
CA GLU A 295 17.80 2.38 -6.81
C GLU A 295 17.30 3.82 -6.99
N ASP A 296 15.98 4.03 -7.11
CA ASP A 296 15.40 5.39 -7.16
C ASP A 296 15.69 6.16 -5.87
N PHE A 297 15.61 5.47 -4.75
CA PHE A 297 15.84 6.08 -3.44
C PHE A 297 17.30 6.54 -3.28
N PHE A 298 18.26 5.76 -3.79
CA PHE A 298 19.67 6.13 -3.83
C PHE A 298 19.94 7.25 -4.84
N ASP A 299 19.31 7.21 -6.00
CA ASP A 299 19.38 8.27 -7.00
C ASP A 299 18.90 9.61 -6.45
N LEU A 300 17.74 9.63 -5.79
CA LEU A 300 17.21 10.83 -5.13
C LEU A 300 18.11 11.31 -4.00
N SER A 301 18.70 10.37 -3.23
CA SER A 301 19.65 10.70 -2.16
C SER A 301 20.86 11.45 -2.70
N ARG A 302 21.43 10.99 -3.83
CA ARG A 302 22.58 11.65 -4.47
C ARG A 302 22.17 12.97 -5.13
N ALA A 303 21.09 12.95 -5.91
CA ALA A 303 20.63 14.10 -6.67
C ALA A 303 20.29 15.30 -5.77
N PHE A 304 19.45 15.11 -4.74
CA PHE A 304 19.10 16.21 -3.84
C PHE A 304 20.24 16.62 -2.91
N ALA A 305 21.18 15.73 -2.59
CA ALA A 305 22.30 16.08 -1.72
C ALA A 305 23.29 16.98 -2.45
N TRP A 306 23.54 16.71 -3.72
CA TRP A 306 24.61 17.35 -4.46
C TRP A 306 24.14 18.48 -5.38
N GLU A 307 22.93 18.38 -5.93
CA GLU A 307 22.42 19.36 -6.89
C GLU A 307 21.20 20.11 -6.39
N ASN A 308 21.04 21.34 -6.89
CA ASN A 308 19.85 22.14 -6.62
C ASN A 308 18.69 21.68 -7.50
N ALA A 309 17.46 21.71 -6.96
CA ALA A 309 16.29 21.44 -7.78
C ALA A 309 16.18 22.47 -8.91
N PRO A 310 15.80 22.05 -10.12
CA PRO A 310 15.71 22.96 -11.26
C PRO A 310 14.59 24.00 -11.06
N GLU A 311 14.80 25.19 -11.61
CA GLU A 311 13.83 26.30 -11.48
C GLU A 311 12.63 26.19 -12.43
N GLY A 312 12.76 25.34 -13.45
CA GLY A 312 11.76 25.05 -14.46
C GLY A 312 11.90 23.64 -15.06
N PRO A 313 11.02 23.26 -16.00
CA PRO A 313 10.97 21.91 -16.57
C PRO A 313 11.92 21.68 -17.75
N LYS A 314 12.66 22.69 -18.23
CA LYS A 314 13.37 22.62 -19.52
C LYS A 314 14.74 21.95 -19.38
N VAL A 315 14.90 20.81 -20.04
CA VAL A 315 16.12 20.00 -20.03
C VAL A 315 16.87 20.15 -21.35
N ALA A 316 18.15 20.52 -21.28
CA ALA A 316 19.09 20.42 -22.40
C ALA A 316 19.89 19.12 -22.29
N ILE A 317 20.10 18.45 -23.43
CA ILE A 317 20.87 17.20 -23.49
C ILE A 317 22.08 17.40 -24.41
N ILE A 318 23.27 16.99 -23.96
CA ILE A 318 24.47 16.82 -24.78
C ILE A 318 24.82 15.33 -24.82
N SER A 319 25.05 14.76 -25.99
CA SER A 319 25.43 13.36 -26.15
C SER A 319 26.44 13.17 -27.27
N ASN A 320 27.39 12.24 -27.13
CA ASN A 320 28.23 11.77 -28.24
C ASN A 320 27.62 10.58 -29.02
N ALA A 321 26.42 10.14 -28.63
CA ALA A 321 25.76 9.00 -29.24
C ALA A 321 24.27 9.27 -29.47
N GLY A 322 23.81 9.09 -30.70
CA GLY A 322 22.41 9.33 -31.08
C GLY A 322 21.40 8.40 -30.40
N GLY A 323 21.71 7.12 -30.21
CA GLY A 323 20.82 6.16 -29.56
C GLY A 323 20.41 6.58 -28.14
N PRO A 324 21.36 6.76 -27.22
CA PRO A 324 21.08 7.30 -25.89
C PRO A 324 20.39 8.68 -25.90
N ALA A 325 20.70 9.54 -26.85
CA ALA A 325 20.08 10.85 -26.97
C ALA A 325 18.57 10.77 -27.25
N VAL A 326 18.15 9.88 -28.17
CA VAL A 326 16.73 9.65 -28.49
C VAL A 326 15.97 9.08 -27.29
N ILE A 327 16.53 8.06 -26.64
CA ILE A 327 15.92 7.44 -25.43
C ILE A 327 15.74 8.48 -24.32
N SER A 328 16.72 9.38 -24.18
CA SER A 328 16.67 10.46 -23.19
C SER A 328 15.60 11.50 -23.52
N ALA A 329 15.43 11.85 -24.80
CA ALA A 329 14.35 12.74 -25.23
C ALA A 329 12.97 12.15 -24.91
N ASP A 330 12.76 10.86 -25.17
CA ASP A 330 11.52 10.16 -24.81
C ASP A 330 11.27 10.17 -23.29
N ALA A 331 12.32 9.94 -22.49
CA ALA A 331 12.24 9.97 -21.04
C ALA A 331 11.89 11.37 -20.49
N VAL A 332 12.43 12.45 -21.07
CA VAL A 332 12.11 13.83 -20.68
C VAL A 332 10.60 14.07 -20.81
N ILE A 333 10.02 13.74 -21.96
CA ILE A 333 8.59 13.96 -22.21
C ILE A 333 7.72 13.04 -21.34
N THR A 334 8.11 11.76 -21.21
CA THR A 334 7.35 10.76 -20.43
C THR A 334 7.27 11.14 -18.95
N GLU A 335 8.33 11.71 -18.39
CA GLU A 335 8.37 12.14 -16.98
C GLU A 335 7.66 13.49 -16.72
N GLY A 336 7.14 14.13 -17.77
CA GLY A 336 6.44 15.42 -17.71
C GLY A 336 7.34 16.65 -17.68
N LEU A 337 8.57 16.52 -18.19
CA LEU A 337 9.52 17.62 -18.42
C LEU A 337 9.44 18.08 -19.90
N GLU A 338 10.19 19.14 -20.22
CA GLU A 338 10.21 19.73 -21.56
C GLU A 338 11.64 19.73 -22.11
N LEU A 339 11.83 19.47 -23.40
CA LEU A 339 13.13 19.70 -24.03
C LEU A 339 13.35 21.20 -24.20
N ALA A 340 14.52 21.70 -23.79
CA ALA A 340 14.93 23.07 -24.03
C ALA A 340 14.99 23.40 -25.53
N GLU A 341 14.50 24.58 -25.92
CA GLU A 341 14.60 25.11 -27.27
C GLU A 341 15.66 26.23 -27.32
N PHE A 342 16.73 26.02 -28.08
CA PHE A 342 17.83 26.98 -28.16
C PHE A 342 17.53 28.13 -29.12
N ASP A 343 17.83 29.36 -28.70
CA ASP A 343 17.69 30.55 -29.55
C ASP A 343 18.68 30.55 -30.72
N ALA A 344 18.50 31.51 -31.65
CA ALA A 344 19.35 31.59 -32.84
C ALA A 344 20.83 31.84 -32.48
N THR A 345 21.10 32.67 -31.47
CA THR A 345 22.45 33.00 -31.01
C THR A 345 23.20 31.77 -30.50
N SER A 346 22.55 30.98 -29.64
CA SER A 346 23.12 29.77 -29.06
C SER A 346 23.38 28.71 -30.13
N ARG A 347 22.45 28.56 -31.08
CA ARG A 347 22.62 27.65 -32.23
C ARG A 347 23.79 28.07 -33.11
N GLU A 348 23.93 29.36 -33.43
CA GLU A 348 25.07 29.86 -34.21
C GLU A 348 26.41 29.63 -33.50
N GLN A 349 26.45 29.77 -32.17
CA GLN A 349 27.65 29.47 -31.38
C GLN A 349 27.99 27.96 -31.42
N LEU A 350 26.98 27.09 -31.30
CA LEU A 350 27.15 25.65 -31.41
C LEU A 350 27.63 25.24 -32.81
N GLU A 351 27.06 25.82 -33.88
CA GLU A 351 27.45 25.57 -35.27
C GLU A 351 28.92 25.94 -35.57
N LYS A 352 29.48 26.92 -34.85
CA LYS A 352 30.88 27.33 -35.00
C LYS A 352 31.88 26.33 -34.40
N ILE A 353 31.49 25.63 -33.34
CA ILE A 353 32.37 24.70 -32.61
C ILE A 353 32.12 23.23 -32.96
N LEU A 354 30.92 22.89 -33.44
CA LEU A 354 30.54 21.52 -33.78
C LEU A 354 30.74 21.23 -35.27
N PRO A 355 31.14 19.98 -35.64
CA PRO A 355 31.23 19.59 -37.04
C PRO A 355 29.88 19.70 -37.75
N ARG A 356 29.88 19.91 -39.08
CA ARG A 356 28.64 20.06 -39.87
C ARG A 356 27.69 18.84 -39.79
N SER A 357 28.22 17.66 -39.45
CA SER A 357 27.45 16.42 -39.26
C SER A 357 26.80 16.31 -37.88
N ALA A 358 27.13 17.19 -36.93
CA ALA A 358 26.54 17.25 -35.60
C ALA A 358 25.13 17.84 -35.63
N SER A 359 24.32 17.52 -34.60
CA SER A 359 23.07 18.22 -34.32
C SER A 359 23.32 19.35 -33.34
N VAL A 360 22.89 20.57 -33.70
CA VAL A 360 22.88 21.76 -32.82
C VAL A 360 21.51 22.01 -32.17
N PHE A 361 20.53 21.16 -32.47
CA PHE A 361 19.23 21.13 -31.80
C PHE A 361 19.32 20.30 -30.53
N ASN A 362 18.27 20.28 -29.72
CA ASN A 362 18.22 19.44 -28.53
C ASN A 362 17.59 18.08 -28.87
N PRO A 363 18.26 16.93 -28.60
CA PRO A 363 19.60 16.77 -28.02
C PRO A 363 20.76 17.22 -28.93
N VAL A 364 21.75 17.89 -28.34
CA VAL A 364 22.99 18.31 -29.02
C VAL A 364 23.88 17.09 -29.20
N ASP A 365 24.14 16.73 -30.46
CA ASP A 365 24.97 15.57 -30.80
C ASP A 365 26.40 16.02 -31.08
N VAL A 366 27.31 15.76 -30.14
CA VAL A 366 28.73 16.11 -30.28
C VAL A 366 29.51 15.07 -31.10
N LEU A 367 28.86 14.02 -31.61
CA LEU A 367 29.43 12.90 -32.38
C LEU A 367 30.34 11.97 -31.55
N GLY A 368 30.44 10.71 -31.98
CA GLY A 368 31.15 9.66 -31.23
C GLY A 368 32.65 9.89 -31.05
N ASP A 369 33.29 10.64 -31.95
CA ASP A 369 34.71 11.00 -31.89
C ASP A 369 35.00 12.22 -30.98
N ALA A 370 33.99 12.73 -30.26
CA ALA A 370 34.13 13.88 -29.39
C ALA A 370 35.24 13.69 -28.33
N LEU A 371 36.15 14.66 -28.30
CA LEU A 371 37.11 14.84 -27.20
C LEU A 371 36.48 15.74 -26.12
N ALA A 372 37.18 15.90 -24.99
CA ALA A 372 36.67 16.62 -23.82
C ALA A 372 36.37 18.11 -24.10
N ASP A 373 37.14 18.75 -24.97
CA ASP A 373 36.96 20.15 -25.36
C ASP A 373 35.61 20.39 -26.05
N ARG A 374 35.19 19.49 -26.94
CA ARG A 374 33.90 19.59 -27.66
C ARG A 374 32.72 19.50 -26.70
N TYR A 375 32.78 18.60 -25.73
CA TYR A 375 31.81 18.53 -24.63
C TYR A 375 31.79 19.82 -23.82
N GLY A 376 32.96 20.27 -23.38
CA GLY A 376 33.13 21.44 -22.53
C GLY A 376 32.60 22.73 -23.17
N GLN A 377 32.96 22.98 -24.43
CA GLN A 377 32.51 24.17 -25.16
C GLN A 377 31.00 24.16 -25.41
N ALA A 378 30.41 23.01 -25.80
CA ALA A 378 28.97 22.90 -25.97
C ALA A 378 28.22 23.09 -24.64
N ALA A 379 28.72 22.48 -23.55
CA ALA A 379 28.16 22.65 -22.22
C ALA A 379 28.23 24.10 -21.75
N GLU A 380 29.35 24.79 -21.95
CA GLU A 380 29.52 26.20 -21.59
C GLU A 380 28.51 27.10 -22.32
N ILE A 381 28.30 26.90 -23.63
CA ILE A 381 27.30 27.65 -24.39
C ILE A 381 25.91 27.43 -23.80
N ILE A 382 25.49 26.17 -23.58
CA ILE A 382 24.16 25.86 -23.04
C ILE A 382 23.97 26.46 -21.65
N LEU A 383 24.97 26.36 -20.77
CA LEU A 383 24.94 26.89 -19.41
C LEU A 383 24.87 28.43 -19.38
N GLN A 384 25.36 29.14 -20.40
CA GLN A 384 25.19 30.59 -20.53
C GLN A 384 23.77 31.00 -20.92
N THR A 385 23.01 30.13 -21.61
CA THR A 385 21.66 30.45 -22.09
C THR A 385 20.62 30.42 -20.96
N ASN A 386 19.58 31.24 -21.05
CA ASN A 386 18.41 31.13 -20.16
C ASN A 386 17.30 30.22 -20.71
N GLN A 387 17.62 29.39 -21.72
CA GLN A 387 16.63 28.52 -22.38
C GLN A 387 16.53 27.13 -21.74
N ALA A 388 17.51 26.74 -20.93
CA ALA A 388 17.56 25.47 -20.23
C ALA A 388 17.65 25.69 -18.71
N ASP A 389 16.83 24.95 -17.96
CA ASP A 389 16.82 24.92 -16.50
C ASP A 389 17.77 23.85 -15.95
N THR A 390 18.10 22.84 -16.74
CA THR A 390 18.99 21.74 -16.39
C THR A 390 19.77 21.26 -17.61
N LEU A 391 21.03 20.88 -17.40
CA LEU A 391 21.86 20.24 -18.41
C LEU A 391 22.09 18.77 -18.05
N VAL A 392 21.79 17.87 -19.00
CA VAL A 392 22.11 16.45 -18.94
C VAL A 392 23.23 16.15 -19.92
N ILE A 393 24.33 15.55 -19.44
CA ILE A 393 25.47 15.16 -20.27
C ILE A 393 25.55 13.65 -20.34
N ILE A 394 25.47 13.11 -21.55
CA ILE A 394 25.53 11.69 -21.83
C ILE A 394 26.86 11.39 -22.53
N LEU A 395 27.57 10.40 -22.00
CA LEU A 395 28.82 9.94 -22.55
C LEU A 395 28.78 8.43 -22.72
N THR A 396 29.08 7.98 -23.93
CA THR A 396 29.39 6.57 -24.21
C THR A 396 30.89 6.43 -24.52
N PRO A 397 31.58 5.43 -23.97
CA PRO A 397 33.01 5.26 -24.18
C PRO A 397 33.30 4.84 -25.64
N GLN A 398 34.14 5.61 -26.33
CA GLN A 398 34.80 5.23 -27.59
C GLN A 398 36.32 5.21 -27.36
N VAL A 399 37.07 4.64 -28.31
CA VAL A 399 38.55 4.50 -28.20
C VAL A 399 39.26 5.83 -27.95
N MET A 400 38.77 6.93 -28.55
CA MET A 400 39.35 8.27 -28.42
C MET A 400 38.76 9.11 -27.27
N THR A 401 37.68 8.67 -26.62
CA THR A 401 36.95 9.49 -25.64
C THR A 401 37.80 9.76 -24.40
N GLN A 402 37.96 11.03 -24.04
CA GLN A 402 38.76 11.47 -22.89
C GLN A 402 37.90 11.59 -21.63
N ILE A 403 37.41 10.47 -21.11
CA ILE A 403 36.35 10.40 -20.09
C ILE A 403 36.67 11.22 -18.83
N GLU A 404 37.84 11.03 -18.23
CA GLU A 404 38.26 11.77 -17.03
C GLU A 404 38.37 13.28 -17.29
N LYS A 405 38.99 13.68 -18.41
CA LYS A 405 39.10 15.09 -18.79
C LYS A 405 37.75 15.73 -19.07
N THR A 406 36.82 14.98 -19.68
CA THR A 406 35.44 15.46 -19.87
C THR A 406 34.77 15.72 -18.52
N ALA A 407 34.90 14.80 -17.56
CA ALA A 407 34.38 14.99 -16.21
C ALA A 407 35.01 16.21 -15.49
N GLU A 408 36.32 16.41 -15.62
CA GLU A 408 37.01 17.58 -15.06
C GLU A 408 36.51 18.90 -15.67
N PHE A 409 36.32 18.94 -16.99
CA PHE A 409 35.80 20.13 -17.66
C PHE A 409 34.38 20.48 -17.21
N ILE A 410 33.51 19.46 -17.10
CA ILE A 410 32.14 19.61 -16.60
C ILE A 410 32.15 20.08 -15.14
N GLY A 411 33.03 19.52 -14.31
CA GLY A 411 33.26 19.95 -12.92
C GLY A 411 33.59 21.43 -12.80
N ASN A 412 34.54 21.92 -13.60
CA ASN A 412 34.92 23.33 -13.59
C ASN A 412 33.77 24.25 -14.06
N LEU A 413 32.91 23.77 -14.97
CA LEU A 413 31.73 24.52 -15.43
C LEU A 413 30.62 24.56 -14.39
N SER A 414 30.41 23.49 -13.61
CA SER A 414 29.38 23.45 -12.56
C SER A 414 29.65 24.51 -11.49
N GLU A 415 30.90 24.67 -11.07
CA GLU A 415 31.32 25.70 -10.11
C GLU A 415 31.10 27.12 -10.65
N LYS A 416 31.30 27.33 -11.96
CA LYS A 416 31.19 28.63 -12.61
C LYS A 416 29.74 29.09 -12.82
N TYR A 417 28.85 28.21 -13.30
CA TYR A 417 27.51 28.61 -13.75
C TYR A 417 26.38 28.30 -12.77
N GLN A 418 26.58 27.43 -11.78
CA GLN A 418 25.59 27.06 -10.74
C GLN A 418 24.19 26.66 -11.26
N LYS A 419 24.08 26.23 -12.52
CA LYS A 419 22.89 25.55 -13.04
C LYS A 419 23.02 24.06 -12.81
N PRO A 420 21.94 23.33 -12.48
CA PRO A 420 22.03 21.90 -12.18
C PRO A 420 22.56 21.11 -13.37
N ILE A 421 23.59 20.30 -13.15
CA ILE A 421 24.19 19.40 -14.14
C ILE A 421 24.03 17.96 -13.69
N PHE A 422 23.50 17.12 -14.58
CA PHE A 422 23.36 15.68 -14.37
C PHE A 422 24.13 14.95 -15.44
N CYS A 423 24.80 13.86 -15.08
CA CYS A 423 25.61 13.08 -16.02
C CYS A 423 25.08 11.66 -16.17
N SER A 424 25.28 11.06 -17.34
CA SER A 424 25.20 9.61 -17.52
C SER A 424 26.38 9.13 -18.34
N PHE A 425 27.41 8.65 -17.64
CA PHE A 425 28.57 8.04 -18.27
C PHE A 425 28.29 6.54 -18.42
N MET A 426 27.76 6.16 -19.57
CA MET A 426 27.23 4.83 -19.83
C MET A 426 28.35 3.84 -20.11
N GLY A 427 28.75 3.05 -19.12
CA GLY A 427 29.78 2.04 -19.28
C GLY A 427 29.98 1.13 -18.07
N GLY A 428 31.06 0.35 -18.11
CA GLY A 428 31.58 -0.39 -16.96
C GLY A 428 32.91 0.20 -16.51
N ASN A 429 33.97 -0.62 -16.48
CA ASN A 429 35.29 -0.20 -15.99
C ASN A 429 35.86 1.06 -16.66
N LEU A 430 35.58 1.28 -17.95
CA LEU A 430 36.12 2.43 -18.71
C LEU A 430 35.65 3.78 -18.17
N VAL A 431 34.46 3.87 -17.56
CA VAL A 431 33.90 5.15 -17.11
C VAL A 431 34.22 5.49 -15.65
N VAL A 432 34.74 4.53 -14.88
CA VAL A 432 34.91 4.63 -13.42
C VAL A 432 35.75 5.84 -13.01
N GLU A 433 36.86 6.11 -13.71
CA GLU A 433 37.72 7.26 -13.41
C GLU A 433 37.00 8.60 -13.64
N GLY A 434 36.20 8.68 -14.71
CA GLY A 434 35.34 9.84 -14.95
C GLY A 434 34.25 10.02 -13.90
N GLU A 435 33.59 8.93 -13.47
CA GLU A 435 32.59 8.98 -12.41
C GLU A 435 33.19 9.39 -11.06
N GLN A 436 34.40 8.89 -10.73
CA GLN A 436 35.12 9.32 -9.54
C GLN A 436 35.42 10.82 -9.58
N LYS A 437 35.88 11.33 -10.73
CA LYS A 437 36.10 12.76 -10.94
C LYS A 437 34.79 13.55 -10.77
N LEU A 438 33.67 13.10 -11.34
CA LEU A 438 32.36 13.73 -11.13
C LEU A 438 31.94 13.74 -9.64
N ASN A 439 32.21 12.66 -8.90
CA ASN A 439 31.92 12.58 -7.45
C ASN A 439 32.77 13.53 -6.60
N GLU A 440 33.99 13.87 -7.04
CA GLU A 440 34.83 14.90 -6.42
C GLU A 440 34.16 16.27 -6.52
N TYR A 441 33.63 16.61 -7.71
CA TYR A 441 32.86 17.84 -7.97
C TYR A 441 31.41 17.79 -7.50
N LYS A 442 30.97 16.66 -6.91
CA LYS A 442 29.58 16.43 -6.48
C LYS A 442 28.58 16.61 -7.63
N ILE A 443 28.88 16.03 -8.79
CA ILE A 443 27.95 15.98 -9.92
C ILE A 443 27.29 14.59 -9.94
N PRO A 444 25.95 14.49 -9.87
CA PRO A 444 25.29 13.20 -9.85
C PRO A 444 25.41 12.52 -11.24
N SER A 445 26.16 11.41 -11.28
CA SER A 445 26.25 10.51 -12.44
C SER A 445 25.33 9.30 -12.26
N PHE A 446 24.69 8.88 -13.35
CA PHE A 446 23.75 7.76 -13.41
C PHE A 446 24.17 6.77 -14.50
N ARG A 447 23.96 5.48 -14.23
CA ARG A 447 24.30 4.42 -15.19
C ARG A 447 23.53 4.51 -16.50
N PHE A 448 22.30 5.00 -16.44
CA PHE A 448 21.41 5.18 -17.59
C PHE A 448 20.75 6.57 -17.52
N PRO A 449 20.60 7.27 -18.65
CA PRO A 449 20.15 8.66 -18.66
C PRO A 449 18.68 8.83 -18.23
N GLU A 450 17.82 7.84 -18.45
CA GLU A 450 16.41 7.85 -18.01
C GLU A 450 16.31 7.99 -16.49
N ARG A 451 17.27 7.42 -15.75
CA ARG A 451 17.35 7.56 -14.29
C ARG A 451 17.69 8.97 -13.85
N ALA A 452 18.63 9.62 -14.55
CA ALA A 452 18.97 11.02 -14.32
C ALA A 452 17.73 11.91 -14.54
N ILE A 453 17.00 11.65 -15.62
CA ILE A 453 15.78 12.38 -15.98
C ILE A 453 14.66 12.15 -14.96
N ALA A 454 14.46 10.92 -14.48
CA ALA A 454 13.49 10.62 -13.43
C ALA A 454 13.82 11.34 -12.12
N ALA A 455 15.10 11.45 -11.75
CA ALA A 455 15.55 12.23 -10.59
C ALA A 455 15.28 13.74 -10.79
N ILE A 456 15.62 14.30 -11.96
CA ILE A 456 15.32 15.71 -12.31
C ILE A 456 13.82 15.97 -12.21
N ALA A 457 12.99 15.08 -12.74
CA ALA A 457 11.54 15.20 -12.71
C ALA A 457 10.99 15.18 -11.27
N ALA A 458 11.52 14.32 -10.41
CA ALA A 458 11.16 14.31 -8.99
C ALA A 458 11.55 15.62 -8.28
N MET A 459 12.75 16.14 -8.53
CA MET A 459 13.22 17.41 -7.98
C MET A 459 12.34 18.58 -8.45
N TRP A 460 11.97 18.59 -9.74
CA TRP A 460 11.06 19.59 -10.30
C TRP A 460 9.66 19.50 -9.70
N ARG A 461 9.08 18.30 -9.54
CA ARG A 461 7.76 18.12 -8.91
C ARG A 461 7.75 18.68 -7.49
N TRP A 462 8.80 18.43 -6.70
CA TRP A 462 8.94 19.02 -5.37
C TRP A 462 8.99 20.56 -5.43
N LYS A 463 9.81 21.14 -6.31
CA LYS A 463 9.90 22.60 -6.51
C LYS A 463 8.56 23.21 -6.93
N LYS A 464 7.83 22.55 -7.82
CA LYS A 464 6.50 22.96 -8.28
C LYS A 464 5.47 22.89 -7.15
N TRP A 465 5.51 21.84 -6.32
CA TRP A 465 4.67 21.71 -5.13
C TRP A 465 4.94 22.84 -4.12
N GLN A 466 6.21 23.16 -3.87
CA GLN A 466 6.63 24.25 -2.97
C GLN A 466 6.03 25.60 -3.41
N LYS A 467 6.04 25.90 -4.72
CA LYS A 467 5.48 27.14 -5.29
C LYS A 467 3.94 27.25 -5.13
N LYS A 468 3.21 26.13 -5.05
CA LYS A 468 1.72 26.12 -5.00
C LYS A 468 1.12 26.49 -3.64
N GLN A 469 1.84 26.38 -2.52
CA GLN A 469 1.25 26.47 -1.17
C GLN A 469 0.82 27.89 -0.70
N PHE A 470 0.96 28.93 -1.53
CA PHE A 470 0.70 30.34 -1.16
C PHE A 470 -0.75 30.84 -1.38
N GLN A 471 -1.75 29.95 -1.45
CA GLN A 471 -3.15 30.37 -1.63
C GLN A 471 -3.95 30.22 -0.33
N ASN A 472 -4.44 31.34 0.19
CA ASN A 472 -5.31 31.35 1.37
C ASN A 472 -6.70 30.78 1.01
N PRO A 473 -7.23 29.80 1.76
CA PRO A 473 -8.56 29.27 1.53
C PRO A 473 -9.63 30.34 1.77
N LYS A 474 -10.55 30.51 0.80
CA LYS A 474 -11.81 31.23 1.06
C LYS A 474 -12.73 30.34 1.90
N GLN A 475 -13.10 30.80 3.09
CA GLN A 475 -14.10 30.13 3.91
C GLN A 475 -15.50 30.33 3.32
N ILE A 476 -16.19 29.25 3.00
CA ILE A 476 -17.65 29.26 2.81
C ILE A 476 -18.31 28.93 4.14
N THR A 477 -19.35 29.69 4.46
CA THR A 477 -20.01 29.84 5.75
C THR A 477 -21.18 28.86 5.90
N ALA A 478 -21.20 28.15 7.04
CA ALA A 478 -22.29 27.42 7.70
C ALA A 478 -22.99 26.23 6.98
N LEU A 479 -23.13 25.12 7.71
CA LEU A 479 -24.08 24.05 7.40
C LEU A 479 -25.47 24.47 7.95
N PRO A 480 -26.52 24.55 7.10
CA PRO A 480 -27.75 25.28 7.43
C PRO A 480 -28.60 24.65 8.56
N ALA A 481 -28.57 23.33 8.74
CA ALA A 481 -29.38 22.63 9.75
C ALA A 481 -28.61 21.50 10.45
N PHE A 482 -27.35 21.74 10.80
CA PHE A 482 -26.44 20.71 11.36
C PHE A 482 -26.98 20.00 12.60
N ASP A 483 -27.75 20.68 13.46
CA ASP A 483 -28.32 20.09 14.68
C ASP A 483 -29.16 18.83 14.38
N LYS A 484 -29.90 18.82 13.27
CA LYS A 484 -30.69 17.66 12.87
C LYS A 484 -29.83 16.45 12.51
N ALA A 485 -28.71 16.67 11.81
CA ALA A 485 -27.75 15.58 11.55
C ALA A 485 -27.16 15.05 12.87
N ARG A 486 -26.81 15.95 13.79
CA ARG A 486 -26.26 15.59 15.10
C ARG A 486 -27.24 14.75 15.93
N GLU A 487 -28.53 15.10 15.93
CA GLU A 487 -29.58 14.34 16.60
C GLU A 487 -29.71 12.92 16.06
N ILE A 488 -29.75 12.75 14.73
CA ILE A 488 -29.86 11.43 14.08
C ILE A 488 -28.65 10.56 14.44
N ILE A 489 -27.43 11.11 14.34
CA ILE A 489 -26.20 10.39 14.68
C ILE A 489 -26.17 10.01 16.16
N THR A 490 -26.48 10.96 17.06
CA THR A 490 -26.49 10.70 18.51
C THR A 490 -27.49 9.61 18.88
N SER A 491 -28.68 9.63 18.27
CA SER A 491 -29.69 8.58 18.45
C SER A 491 -29.19 7.22 17.92
N ALA A 492 -28.54 7.19 16.76
CA ALA A 492 -28.01 5.96 16.18
C ALA A 492 -26.91 5.33 17.03
N VAL A 493 -25.95 6.15 17.48
CA VAL A 493 -24.86 5.74 18.38
C VAL A 493 -25.42 5.23 19.71
N LYS A 494 -26.37 5.94 20.32
CA LYS A 494 -27.04 5.51 21.56
C LYS A 494 -27.72 4.14 21.43
N ASN A 495 -28.25 3.83 20.26
CA ASN A 495 -28.89 2.56 19.95
C ASN A 495 -27.90 1.50 19.42
N ASN A 496 -26.58 1.72 19.55
CA ASN A 496 -25.52 0.82 19.08
C ASN A 496 -25.63 0.41 17.60
N ARG A 497 -26.22 1.26 16.76
CA ARG A 497 -26.32 1.01 15.32
C ARG A 497 -24.97 1.26 14.65
N LYS A 498 -24.62 0.41 13.67
CA LYS A 498 -23.37 0.54 12.89
C LYS A 498 -23.56 1.37 11.61
N THR A 499 -24.79 1.45 11.13
CA THR A 499 -25.16 2.04 9.85
C THR A 499 -26.50 2.73 9.99
N LEU A 500 -26.73 3.74 9.16
CA LEU A 500 -28.04 4.39 9.03
C LEU A 500 -28.83 3.79 7.88
N ASP A 501 -30.16 3.90 7.96
CA ASP A 501 -31.01 3.64 6.80
C ASP A 501 -30.90 4.79 5.77
N ASN A 502 -31.43 4.58 4.56
CA ASN A 502 -31.31 5.58 3.48
C ASN A 502 -32.08 6.86 3.77
N LEU A 503 -33.18 6.76 4.50
CA LEU A 503 -34.02 7.92 4.81
C LEU A 503 -33.29 8.84 5.79
N GLU A 504 -32.65 8.24 6.80
CA GLU A 504 -31.77 8.94 7.73
C GLU A 504 -30.55 9.55 7.04
N ALA A 505 -29.90 8.82 6.13
CA ALA A 505 -28.79 9.32 5.33
C ALA A 505 -29.22 10.53 4.48
N ASN A 506 -30.36 10.46 3.80
CA ASN A 506 -30.91 11.55 2.99
C ASN A 506 -31.25 12.78 3.85
N GLU A 507 -31.82 12.59 5.05
CA GLU A 507 -32.07 13.68 5.98
C GLU A 507 -30.78 14.36 6.45
N ILE A 508 -29.72 13.59 6.73
CA ILE A 508 -28.41 14.13 7.08
C ILE A 508 -27.86 14.98 5.92
N LEU A 509 -27.84 14.46 4.70
CA LEU A 509 -27.35 15.18 3.52
C LEU A 509 -28.16 16.47 3.29
N ARG A 510 -29.49 16.39 3.35
CA ARG A 510 -30.38 17.54 3.22
C ARG A 510 -30.15 18.59 4.32
N SER A 511 -29.87 18.16 5.55
CA SER A 511 -29.58 19.08 6.68
C SER A 511 -28.24 19.80 6.53
N ALA A 512 -27.28 19.19 5.82
CA ALA A 512 -26.05 19.84 5.36
C ALA A 512 -26.29 20.76 4.15
N GLY A 513 -27.52 20.82 3.65
CA GLY A 513 -27.92 21.59 2.48
C GLY A 513 -27.54 20.94 1.14
N ILE A 514 -27.25 19.65 1.11
CA ILE A 514 -27.03 18.92 -0.14
C ILE A 514 -28.39 18.65 -0.80
N SER A 515 -28.51 18.93 -2.10
CA SER A 515 -29.74 18.65 -2.87
C SER A 515 -29.98 17.15 -2.93
N VAL A 516 -31.13 16.70 -2.41
CA VAL A 516 -31.62 15.32 -2.49
C VAL A 516 -32.95 15.33 -3.25
N PRO A 517 -33.20 14.44 -4.24
CA PRO A 517 -34.50 14.37 -4.91
C PRO A 517 -35.61 14.14 -3.89
N ALA A 518 -36.80 14.71 -4.12
CA ALA A 518 -37.94 14.50 -3.21
C ALA A 518 -38.13 13.01 -2.89
N TYR A 519 -38.35 12.66 -1.63
CA TYR A 519 -38.53 11.27 -1.19
C TYR A 519 -39.53 11.18 -0.04
N SER A 520 -40.07 9.99 0.17
CA SER A 520 -40.88 9.65 1.34
C SER A 520 -40.70 8.18 1.72
N ALA A 521 -40.82 7.88 3.02
CA ALA A 521 -41.15 6.52 3.45
C ALA A 521 -42.61 6.23 3.09
N ILE A 522 -42.90 5.03 2.61
CA ILE A 522 -44.25 4.60 2.28
C ILE A 522 -44.54 3.24 2.90
N SER A 523 -45.74 3.09 3.46
CA SER A 523 -46.22 1.83 4.05
C SER A 523 -47.24 1.10 3.16
N ASP A 524 -47.82 1.78 2.19
CA ASP A 524 -48.86 1.26 1.30
C ASP A 524 -48.81 1.91 -0.09
N LEU A 525 -49.51 1.30 -1.04
CA LEU A 525 -49.55 1.72 -2.44
C LEU A 525 -50.26 3.06 -2.65
N ASP A 526 -51.24 3.42 -1.80
CA ASP A 526 -51.96 4.69 -1.92
C ASP A 526 -51.06 5.88 -1.58
N GLN A 527 -50.22 5.75 -0.55
CA GLN A 527 -49.16 6.72 -0.25
C GLN A 527 -48.18 6.86 -1.42
N ALA A 528 -47.81 5.75 -2.07
CA ALA A 528 -46.93 5.76 -3.24
C ALA A 528 -47.56 6.52 -4.42
N LYS A 529 -48.83 6.22 -4.75
CA LYS A 529 -49.59 6.89 -5.82
C LYS A 529 -49.75 8.39 -5.54
N ASN A 530 -50.03 8.77 -4.30
CA ASN A 530 -50.13 10.17 -3.91
C ASN A 530 -48.81 10.93 -4.05
N PHE A 531 -47.70 10.31 -3.64
CA PHE A 531 -46.37 10.89 -3.80
C PHE A 531 -46.03 11.13 -5.28
N ALA A 532 -46.29 10.16 -6.15
CA ALA A 532 -46.02 10.27 -7.59
C ALA A 532 -46.85 11.39 -8.26
N ARG A 533 -48.11 11.57 -7.86
CA ARG A 533 -48.97 12.66 -8.35
C ARG A 533 -48.47 14.04 -7.93
N GLN A 534 -47.90 14.17 -6.73
CA GLN A 534 -47.39 15.44 -6.21
C GLN A 534 -46.02 15.82 -6.78
N ASN A 535 -45.15 14.82 -7.01
CA ASN A 535 -43.76 15.04 -7.41
C ASN A 535 -43.49 14.79 -8.90
N ALA A 536 -44.54 14.46 -9.66
CA ALA A 536 -44.53 14.08 -11.07
C ALA A 536 -43.75 12.78 -11.38
N TRP A 537 -44.12 12.13 -12.49
CA TRP A 537 -43.44 10.94 -13.01
C TRP A 537 -42.12 11.29 -13.74
N PRO A 538 -41.15 10.35 -13.84
CA PRO A 538 -41.13 9.05 -13.19
C PRO A 538 -40.58 9.09 -11.76
N VAL A 539 -40.74 7.98 -11.04
CA VAL A 539 -40.33 7.75 -9.64
C VAL A 539 -39.55 6.45 -9.50
N VAL A 540 -38.83 6.30 -8.38
CA VAL A 540 -38.05 5.12 -8.04
C VAL A 540 -38.57 4.53 -6.72
N LEU A 541 -38.72 3.21 -6.65
CA LEU A 541 -38.95 2.49 -5.40
C LEU A 541 -37.66 1.82 -4.92
N LYS A 542 -37.35 1.98 -3.63
CA LYS A 542 -36.12 1.48 -3.00
C LYS A 542 -36.43 0.82 -1.66
N LEU A 543 -35.75 -0.29 -1.36
CA LEU A 543 -35.70 -0.84 0.00
C LEU A 543 -34.70 -0.05 0.85
N SER A 544 -35.07 0.24 2.10
CA SER A 544 -34.25 0.98 3.05
C SER A 544 -34.17 0.22 4.37
N SER A 545 -32.97 -0.22 4.75
CA SER A 545 -32.69 -0.87 6.03
C SER A 545 -31.22 -0.64 6.40
N PRO A 546 -30.87 -0.47 7.70
CA PRO A 546 -29.48 -0.37 8.13
C PRO A 546 -28.60 -1.56 7.70
N SER A 547 -29.20 -2.76 7.60
CA SER A 547 -28.50 -4.00 7.23
C SER A 547 -28.39 -4.22 5.72
N LEU A 548 -28.96 -3.33 4.90
CA LEU A 548 -29.03 -3.48 3.45
C LEU A 548 -28.25 -2.38 2.73
N LEU A 549 -26.92 -2.55 2.67
CA LEU A 549 -25.99 -1.58 2.06
C LEU A 549 -25.93 -1.67 0.53
N HIS A 550 -26.03 -2.87 -0.05
CA HIS A 550 -25.96 -3.11 -1.51
C HIS A 550 -27.32 -3.52 -2.09
N LYS A 551 -28.26 -2.58 -2.10
CA LYS A 551 -29.68 -2.85 -2.45
C LYS A 551 -29.87 -3.24 -3.91
N THR A 552 -29.09 -2.66 -4.81
CA THR A 552 -29.16 -2.93 -6.25
C THR A 552 -28.84 -4.39 -6.56
N ASP A 553 -27.89 -4.99 -5.84
CA ASP A 553 -27.41 -6.36 -6.06
C ASP A 553 -28.48 -7.40 -5.69
N ILE A 554 -29.39 -7.07 -4.79
CA ILE A 554 -30.55 -7.91 -4.44
C ILE A 554 -31.82 -7.54 -5.22
N GLY A 555 -31.73 -6.61 -6.18
CA GLY A 555 -32.87 -6.08 -6.91
C GLY A 555 -33.85 -5.29 -6.03
N GLY A 556 -33.35 -4.64 -4.98
CA GLY A 556 -34.11 -3.81 -4.04
C GLY A 556 -34.34 -2.38 -4.52
N VAL A 557 -34.03 -2.07 -5.78
CA VAL A 557 -34.24 -0.76 -6.42
C VAL A 557 -34.94 -0.99 -7.76
N ILE A 558 -36.06 -0.30 -7.99
CA ILE A 558 -36.84 -0.34 -9.23
C ILE A 558 -37.02 1.10 -9.74
N THR A 559 -36.43 1.40 -10.89
CA THR A 559 -36.41 2.71 -11.59
C THR A 559 -37.42 2.76 -12.74
N ASP A 560 -37.47 3.89 -13.44
CA ASP A 560 -38.27 4.12 -14.66
C ASP A 560 -39.79 3.93 -14.49
N ILE A 561 -40.30 4.09 -13.26
CA ILE A 561 -41.72 3.92 -12.95
C ILE A 561 -42.45 5.18 -13.38
N SER A 562 -43.23 5.10 -14.46
CA SER A 562 -43.79 6.25 -15.17
C SER A 562 -45.31 6.40 -15.06
N ASN A 563 -46.00 5.44 -14.44
CA ASN A 563 -47.46 5.47 -14.27
C ASN A 563 -47.94 4.57 -13.11
N ASP A 564 -49.22 4.67 -12.77
CA ASP A 564 -49.85 3.95 -11.64
C ASP A 564 -49.76 2.42 -11.79
N GLU A 565 -49.86 1.87 -13.01
CA GLU A 565 -49.78 0.42 -13.28
C GLU A 565 -48.37 -0.12 -13.02
N GLN A 566 -47.35 0.55 -13.56
CA GLN A 566 -45.95 0.21 -13.32
C GLN A 566 -45.57 0.32 -11.84
N LEU A 567 -46.15 1.29 -11.12
CA LEU A 567 -45.91 1.46 -9.69
C LEU A 567 -46.49 0.31 -8.87
N GLU A 568 -47.66 -0.19 -9.24
CA GLU A 568 -48.30 -1.34 -8.61
C GLU A 568 -47.50 -2.63 -8.84
N ASP A 569 -47.02 -2.85 -10.06
CA ASP A 569 -46.11 -3.96 -10.39
C ASP A 569 -44.81 -3.88 -9.60
N ALA A 570 -44.20 -2.70 -9.52
CA ALA A 570 -42.97 -2.48 -8.76
C ALA A 570 -43.18 -2.71 -7.25
N TRP A 571 -44.30 -2.24 -6.70
CA TRP A 571 -44.67 -2.45 -5.30
C TRP A 571 -44.83 -3.94 -4.99
N ASN A 572 -45.60 -4.68 -5.81
CA ASN A 572 -45.83 -6.11 -5.62
C ASN A 572 -44.52 -6.90 -5.68
N LYS A 573 -43.62 -6.57 -6.62
CA LYS A 573 -42.27 -7.17 -6.70
C LYS A 573 -41.45 -6.94 -5.42
N LEU A 574 -41.44 -5.72 -4.89
CA LEU A 574 -40.71 -5.42 -3.65
C LEU A 574 -41.34 -6.12 -2.42
N GLN A 575 -42.67 -6.16 -2.32
CA GLN A 575 -43.35 -6.87 -1.24
C GLN A 575 -43.06 -8.36 -1.25
N GLN A 576 -43.05 -9.00 -2.44
CA GLN A 576 -42.68 -10.41 -2.58
C GLN A 576 -41.22 -10.66 -2.15
N LYS A 577 -40.30 -9.74 -2.46
CA LYS A 577 -38.91 -9.80 -1.98
C LYS A 577 -38.83 -9.72 -0.45
N ILE A 578 -39.54 -8.76 0.15
CA ILE A 578 -39.59 -8.60 1.61
C ILE A 578 -40.17 -9.85 2.28
N SER A 579 -41.20 -10.46 1.69
CA SER A 579 -41.87 -11.60 2.31
C SER A 579 -41.09 -12.91 2.21
N HIS A 580 -40.41 -13.17 1.10
CA HIS A 580 -39.85 -14.50 0.77
C HIS A 580 -38.32 -14.56 0.56
N GLN A 581 -37.64 -13.44 0.36
CA GLN A 581 -36.22 -13.43 -0.08
C GLN A 581 -35.27 -12.70 0.88
N LEU A 582 -35.78 -12.03 1.92
CA LEU A 582 -34.95 -11.35 2.93
C LEU A 582 -34.85 -12.17 4.21
N ASP A 583 -33.65 -12.15 4.81
CA ASP A 583 -33.41 -12.75 6.12
C ASP A 583 -34.37 -12.18 7.18
N PRO A 584 -34.88 -13.02 8.11
CA PRO A 584 -35.85 -12.60 9.12
C PRO A 584 -35.39 -11.40 9.96
N GLU A 585 -34.11 -11.33 10.30
CA GLU A 585 -33.53 -10.21 11.06
C GLU A 585 -33.48 -8.89 10.26
N ILE A 586 -33.35 -8.96 8.93
CA ILE A 586 -33.37 -7.78 8.06
C ILE A 586 -34.82 -7.31 7.87
N LYS A 587 -35.74 -8.27 7.70
CA LYS A 587 -37.15 -8.04 7.42
C LYS A 587 -37.87 -7.18 8.45
N GLU A 588 -37.50 -7.27 9.74
CA GLU A 588 -38.11 -6.50 10.82
C GLU A 588 -37.82 -4.98 10.75
N HIS A 589 -36.80 -4.57 9.99
CA HIS A 589 -36.34 -3.19 9.92
C HIS A 589 -36.34 -2.60 8.51
N VAL A 590 -36.94 -3.29 7.53
CA VAL A 590 -37.03 -2.81 6.15
C VAL A 590 -38.21 -1.86 5.98
N LYS A 591 -37.91 -0.69 5.41
CA LYS A 591 -38.89 0.29 4.94
C LYS A 591 -38.84 0.36 3.41
N VAL A 592 -39.97 0.71 2.80
CA VAL A 592 -40.00 1.06 1.37
C VAL A 592 -39.93 2.58 1.25
N GLN A 593 -39.01 3.06 0.42
CA GLN A 593 -38.84 4.45 0.07
C GLN A 593 -39.29 4.67 -1.36
N ILE A 594 -40.06 5.72 -1.59
CA ILE A 594 -40.32 6.29 -2.91
C ILE A 594 -39.52 7.57 -3.07
N GLN A 595 -38.95 7.78 -4.25
CA GLN A 595 -38.12 8.95 -4.56
C GLN A 595 -38.39 9.44 -5.98
N LYS A 596 -38.33 10.76 -6.19
CA LYS A 596 -38.38 11.37 -7.53
C LYS A 596 -37.15 10.94 -8.34
N GLU A 597 -37.36 10.41 -9.54
CA GLU A 597 -36.29 10.02 -10.44
C GLU A 597 -35.67 11.23 -11.16
N ILE A 598 -34.33 11.24 -11.27
CA ILE A 598 -33.58 12.25 -12.02
C ILE A 598 -33.17 11.63 -13.36
N MET A 599 -33.89 12.01 -14.42
CA MET A 599 -33.84 11.34 -15.73
C MET A 599 -32.59 11.64 -16.57
N SER A 600 -31.90 12.75 -16.34
CA SER A 600 -30.82 13.21 -17.21
C SER A 600 -29.66 13.77 -16.41
N GLY A 601 -28.49 13.14 -16.51
CA GLY A 601 -27.27 13.61 -15.87
C GLY A 601 -26.12 12.62 -16.00
N ILE A 602 -24.98 12.99 -15.45
CA ILE A 602 -23.80 12.13 -15.32
C ILE A 602 -23.72 11.62 -13.90
N GLU A 603 -23.51 10.32 -13.74
CA GLU A 603 -23.33 9.68 -12.43
C GLU A 603 -21.89 9.85 -11.93
N ILE A 604 -21.77 10.33 -10.70
CA ILE A 604 -20.52 10.63 -10.00
C ILE A 604 -20.57 9.97 -8.63
N ILE A 605 -19.43 9.52 -8.11
CA ILE A 605 -19.29 9.10 -6.72
C ILE A 605 -18.55 10.17 -5.93
N VAL A 606 -19.09 10.50 -4.75
CA VAL A 606 -18.42 11.37 -3.78
C VAL A 606 -18.55 10.73 -2.41
N GLY A 607 -17.44 10.50 -1.71
CA GLY A 607 -17.49 9.93 -0.37
C GLY A 607 -16.31 10.34 0.49
N VAL A 608 -16.53 10.39 1.80
CA VAL A 608 -15.48 10.61 2.80
C VAL A 608 -15.41 9.39 3.70
N LYS A 609 -14.21 8.86 3.89
CA LYS A 609 -13.94 7.70 4.75
C LYS A 609 -12.79 7.99 5.70
N VAL A 610 -12.87 7.46 6.91
CA VAL A 610 -11.77 7.52 7.88
C VAL A 610 -10.75 6.43 7.57
N ASP A 611 -9.55 6.83 7.13
CA ASP A 611 -8.36 5.97 7.12
C ASP A 611 -7.74 5.93 8.53
N PRO A 612 -7.36 4.75 9.04
CA PRO A 612 -6.84 4.59 10.39
C PRO A 612 -5.49 5.29 10.64
N THR A 613 -4.71 5.57 9.58
CA THR A 613 -3.38 6.20 9.68
C THR A 613 -3.45 7.70 9.42
N PHE A 614 -4.18 8.10 8.38
CA PHE A 614 -4.18 9.47 7.86
C PHE A 614 -5.46 10.27 8.17
N GLY A 615 -6.51 9.63 8.70
CA GLY A 615 -7.78 10.27 9.01
C GLY A 615 -8.69 10.38 7.79
N ASN A 616 -9.46 11.46 7.69
CA ASN A 616 -10.51 11.57 6.68
C ASN A 616 -9.93 11.70 5.27
N VAL A 617 -10.41 10.84 4.37
CA VAL A 617 -10.04 10.79 2.96
C VAL A 617 -11.30 11.00 2.12
N LEU A 618 -11.30 12.02 1.28
CA LEU A 618 -12.29 12.23 0.23
C LEU A 618 -11.97 11.34 -0.97
N LEU A 619 -13.01 10.74 -1.55
CA LEU A 619 -13.05 10.06 -2.84
C LEU A 619 -13.96 10.85 -3.79
N PHE A 620 -13.48 11.10 -5.00
CA PHE A 620 -14.23 11.66 -6.12
C PHE A 620 -13.97 10.87 -7.41
N GLY A 621 -15.02 10.63 -8.21
CA GLY A 621 -14.87 9.86 -9.43
C GLY A 621 -16.14 9.67 -10.24
N ALA A 622 -16.05 8.91 -11.33
CA ALA A 622 -17.22 8.39 -12.04
C ALA A 622 -18.02 7.45 -11.12
N GLY A 623 -19.34 7.65 -11.07
CA GLY A 623 -20.25 6.91 -10.19
C GLY A 623 -21.15 5.93 -10.93
N GLY A 624 -22.05 5.30 -10.18
CA GLY A 624 -23.04 4.39 -10.72
C GLY A 624 -22.49 3.01 -11.10
N ARG A 625 -23.24 2.27 -11.92
CA ARG A 625 -22.97 0.84 -12.20
C ARG A 625 -21.66 0.58 -12.94
N LEU A 626 -21.14 1.57 -13.66
CA LEU A 626 -19.89 1.46 -14.42
C LEU A 626 -18.67 2.00 -13.67
N ALA A 627 -18.83 2.52 -12.44
CA ALA A 627 -17.75 3.10 -11.65
C ALA A 627 -16.55 2.15 -11.48
N GLU A 628 -16.81 0.87 -11.19
CA GLU A 628 -15.77 -0.15 -11.00
C GLU A 628 -14.96 -0.43 -12.28
N LEU A 629 -15.58 -0.27 -13.45
CA LEU A 629 -14.96 -0.50 -14.76
C LEU A 629 -14.13 0.70 -15.22
N ILE A 630 -14.57 1.93 -14.92
CA ILE A 630 -13.90 3.17 -15.35
C ILE A 630 -12.64 3.44 -14.50
N GLN A 631 -12.61 2.96 -13.25
CA GLN A 631 -11.50 3.15 -12.31
C GLN A 631 -11.03 4.61 -12.23
N ASP A 632 -11.97 5.54 -12.20
CA ASP A 632 -11.72 6.96 -11.97
C ASP A 632 -11.83 7.22 -10.47
N ARG A 633 -10.75 6.98 -9.72
CA ARG A 633 -10.70 7.14 -8.27
C ARG A 633 -9.69 8.22 -7.91
N ASN A 634 -10.18 9.40 -7.58
CA ASN A 634 -9.37 10.55 -7.18
C ASN A 634 -9.52 10.75 -5.68
N LEU A 635 -8.41 10.70 -4.94
CA LEU A 635 -8.40 10.77 -3.48
C LEU A 635 -7.80 12.08 -2.98
N HIS A 636 -8.25 12.56 -1.83
CA HIS A 636 -7.64 13.73 -1.17
C HIS A 636 -7.83 13.67 0.35
N LEU A 637 -6.78 13.91 1.14
CA LEU A 637 -6.91 14.03 2.59
C LEU A 637 -7.54 15.35 3.00
N LEU A 638 -8.31 15.35 4.09
CA LEU A 638 -8.89 16.57 4.67
C LEU A 638 -7.91 17.26 5.63
N PRO A 639 -8.00 18.60 5.82
CA PRO A 639 -9.02 19.52 5.32
C PRO A 639 -8.84 19.90 3.83
N LEU A 640 -9.93 20.39 3.22
CA LEU A 640 -9.98 20.68 1.79
C LEU A 640 -10.82 21.94 1.52
N ASP A 641 -10.30 22.85 0.69
CA ASP A 641 -10.98 24.09 0.29
C ASP A 641 -11.59 24.04 -1.13
N ILE A 642 -12.39 25.04 -1.50
CA ILE A 642 -13.05 25.05 -2.82
C ILE A 642 -12.07 25.07 -4.02
N SER A 643 -10.87 25.61 -3.85
CA SER A 643 -9.84 25.64 -4.90
C SER A 643 -9.28 24.24 -5.13
N GLN A 644 -8.97 23.54 -4.04
CA GLN A 644 -8.53 22.16 -4.05
C GLN A 644 -9.62 21.21 -4.57
N ILE A 645 -10.90 21.45 -4.27
CA ILE A 645 -12.01 20.68 -4.87
C ILE A 645 -11.99 20.84 -6.39
N ARG A 646 -11.83 22.08 -6.87
CA ARG A 646 -11.77 22.36 -8.31
C ARG A 646 -10.59 21.66 -8.97
N GLU A 647 -9.41 21.65 -8.34
CA GLU A 647 -8.25 20.90 -8.83
C GLU A 647 -8.52 19.39 -8.86
N LEU A 648 -9.01 18.81 -7.76
CA LEU A 648 -9.35 17.39 -7.66
C LEU A 648 -10.34 16.95 -8.74
N VAL A 649 -11.40 17.74 -8.96
CA VAL A 649 -12.39 17.45 -10.00
C VAL A 649 -11.78 17.58 -11.39
N LYS A 650 -10.92 18.58 -11.64
CA LYS A 650 -10.24 18.77 -12.94
C LYS A 650 -9.28 17.64 -13.29
N GLU A 651 -8.63 17.04 -12.30
CA GLU A 651 -7.68 15.94 -12.49
C GLU A 651 -8.37 14.60 -12.79
N SER A 652 -9.68 14.50 -12.56
CA SER A 652 -10.45 13.27 -12.81
C SER A 652 -10.59 12.94 -14.30
N LYS A 653 -10.72 11.65 -14.61
CA LYS A 653 -10.97 11.18 -15.97
C LYS A 653 -12.36 11.58 -16.49
N ILE A 654 -13.33 11.76 -15.60
CA ILE A 654 -14.69 12.19 -15.95
C ILE A 654 -14.78 13.68 -16.29
N PHE A 655 -13.81 14.51 -15.87
CA PHE A 655 -13.85 15.97 -16.06
C PHE A 655 -14.11 16.45 -17.49
N PRO A 656 -13.50 15.88 -18.55
CA PRO A 656 -13.77 16.31 -19.92
C PRO A 656 -15.26 16.18 -20.31
N VAL A 657 -15.97 15.21 -19.74
CA VAL A 657 -17.43 15.06 -19.91
C VAL A 657 -18.17 16.12 -19.12
N LEU A 658 -17.78 16.35 -17.86
CA LEU A 658 -18.43 17.34 -17.00
C LEU A 658 -18.28 18.78 -17.53
N ASN A 659 -17.16 19.08 -18.18
CA ASN A 659 -16.84 20.41 -18.73
C ASN A 659 -17.39 20.64 -20.15
N GLY A 660 -18.17 19.71 -20.69
CA GLY A 660 -18.77 19.82 -22.03
C GLY A 660 -17.90 19.15 -23.11
N PHE A 661 -18.14 17.86 -23.34
CA PHE A 661 -17.45 17.09 -24.38
C PHE A 661 -18.13 17.28 -25.76
N ARG A 662 -17.34 17.43 -26.83
CA ARG A 662 -17.82 17.54 -28.23
C ARG A 662 -18.91 18.61 -28.45
N GLY A 663 -18.78 19.77 -27.83
CA GLY A 663 -19.69 20.90 -28.03
C GLY A 663 -20.98 20.86 -27.20
N GLN A 664 -21.12 19.90 -26.28
CA GLN A 664 -22.17 19.96 -25.26
C GLN A 664 -21.89 21.06 -24.22
N PRO A 665 -22.94 21.67 -23.63
CA PRO A 665 -22.75 22.62 -22.54
C PRO A 665 -22.12 21.94 -21.32
N PRO A 666 -21.30 22.66 -20.52
CA PRO A 666 -20.81 22.14 -19.26
C PRO A 666 -21.97 21.89 -18.28
N TYR A 667 -21.81 20.87 -17.44
CA TYR A 667 -22.73 20.57 -16.35
C TYR A 667 -22.61 21.59 -15.21
N ALA A 668 -23.48 21.51 -14.19
CA ALA A 668 -23.51 22.42 -13.05
C ALA A 668 -22.33 22.24 -12.07
N LEU A 669 -21.11 22.51 -12.54
CA LEU A 669 -19.86 22.31 -11.79
C LEU A 669 -19.83 23.06 -10.47
N ASP A 670 -20.36 24.29 -10.40
CA ASP A 670 -20.40 25.04 -9.14
C ASP A 670 -21.29 24.36 -8.08
N LYS A 671 -22.38 23.69 -8.50
CA LYS A 671 -23.24 22.90 -7.60
C LYS A 671 -22.55 21.63 -7.14
N LEU A 672 -21.77 20.99 -8.01
CA LEU A 672 -20.92 19.87 -7.63
C LEU A 672 -19.87 20.29 -6.58
N TYR A 673 -19.18 21.41 -6.79
CA TYR A 673 -18.17 21.89 -5.85
C TYR A 673 -18.77 22.23 -4.48
N GLU A 674 -19.95 22.86 -4.47
CA GLU A 674 -20.72 23.15 -3.26
C GLU A 674 -21.13 21.87 -2.52
N LEU A 675 -21.62 20.86 -3.23
CA LEU A 675 -21.99 19.55 -2.67
C LEU A 675 -20.78 18.87 -2.03
N ILE A 676 -19.65 18.77 -2.74
CA ILE A 676 -18.42 18.14 -2.22
C ILE A 676 -17.95 18.88 -0.96
N TYR A 677 -17.94 20.23 -0.98
CA TYR A 677 -17.53 21.02 0.17
C TYR A 677 -18.43 20.80 1.40
N ARG A 678 -19.76 20.77 1.20
CA ARG A 678 -20.73 20.52 2.29
C ARG A 678 -20.57 19.11 2.85
N LEU A 679 -20.34 18.11 2.01
CA LEU A 679 -20.07 16.73 2.44
C LEU A 679 -18.79 16.64 3.28
N VAL A 680 -17.71 17.30 2.83
CA VAL A 680 -16.44 17.40 3.55
C VAL A 680 -16.63 18.04 4.92
N LYS A 681 -17.33 19.18 5.01
CA LYS A 681 -17.59 19.85 6.28
C LYS A 681 -18.46 19.02 7.21
N LEU A 682 -19.46 18.34 6.67
CA LEU A 682 -20.31 17.43 7.42
C LEU A 682 -19.48 16.30 8.06
N ALA A 683 -18.57 15.68 7.30
CA ALA A 683 -17.70 14.61 7.79
C ALA A 683 -16.67 15.11 8.83
N GLU A 684 -16.13 16.32 8.68
CA GLU A 684 -15.24 16.94 9.68
C GLU A 684 -15.94 17.23 11.01
N MET A 685 -17.24 17.54 10.97
CA MET A 685 -18.04 17.89 12.16
C MET A 685 -18.70 16.68 12.84
N LEU A 686 -18.65 15.49 12.23
CA LEU A 686 -19.24 14.25 12.74
C LEU A 686 -18.16 13.18 12.97
N PRO A 687 -17.34 13.29 14.04
CA PRO A 687 -16.28 12.31 14.31
C PRO A 687 -16.79 10.89 14.56
N GLU A 688 -18.07 10.72 14.93
CA GLU A 688 -18.71 9.43 15.14
C GLU A 688 -19.00 8.68 13.82
N VAL A 689 -18.77 9.33 12.67
CA VAL A 689 -19.04 8.77 11.34
C VAL A 689 -17.74 8.31 10.70
N SER A 690 -17.64 7.00 10.41
CA SER A 690 -16.47 6.40 9.78
C SER A 690 -16.51 6.46 8.25
N GLU A 691 -17.70 6.60 7.66
CA GLU A 691 -17.90 6.69 6.21
C GLU A 691 -19.19 7.45 5.88
N ILE A 692 -19.12 8.41 4.95
CA ILE A 692 -20.28 9.02 4.27
C ILE A 692 -20.02 8.92 2.78
N GLU A 693 -20.89 8.25 2.03
CA GLU A 693 -20.75 8.09 0.59
C GLU A 693 -22.07 8.45 -0.11
N ILE A 694 -21.96 9.08 -1.28
CA ILE A 694 -23.07 9.33 -2.18
C ILE A 694 -22.73 8.65 -3.51
N ASN A 695 -23.50 7.62 -3.85
CA ASN A 695 -23.29 6.85 -5.08
C ASN A 695 -24.61 6.34 -5.68
N PRO A 696 -25.17 6.99 -6.72
CA PRO A 696 -24.60 8.12 -7.44
C PRO A 696 -25.02 9.50 -6.88
N VAL A 697 -24.14 10.48 -7.07
CA VAL A 697 -24.53 11.87 -7.35
C VAL A 697 -24.88 11.97 -8.83
N ILE A 698 -26.06 12.48 -9.18
CA ILE A 698 -26.44 12.76 -10.56
C ILE A 698 -26.24 14.24 -10.84
N LEU A 699 -25.24 14.55 -11.67
CA LEU A 699 -24.96 15.92 -12.10
C LEU A 699 -25.75 16.25 -13.36
N THR A 700 -26.57 17.30 -13.28
CA THR A 700 -27.40 17.82 -14.38
C THR A 700 -26.84 19.15 -14.88
N LEU A 701 -27.44 19.74 -15.91
CA LEU A 701 -27.05 21.07 -16.39
C LEU A 701 -27.29 22.18 -15.36
N ASN A 702 -28.19 21.95 -14.40
CA ASN A 702 -28.65 22.99 -13.46
C ASN A 702 -28.31 22.71 -11.99
N ASP A 703 -28.12 21.45 -11.61
CA ASP A 703 -27.91 21.06 -10.20
C ASP A 703 -27.18 19.71 -10.06
N ALA A 704 -26.72 19.41 -8.84
CA ALA A 704 -26.08 18.17 -8.42
C ALA A 704 -26.93 17.45 -7.36
N TRP A 705 -27.50 16.29 -7.70
CA TRP A 705 -28.44 15.57 -6.85
C TRP A 705 -27.80 14.36 -6.17
N ALA A 706 -27.84 14.31 -4.84
CA ALA A 706 -27.48 13.11 -4.08
C ALA A 706 -28.64 12.10 -4.13
N VAL A 707 -28.48 11.01 -4.89
CA VAL A 707 -29.58 10.07 -5.15
C VAL A 707 -29.57 8.87 -4.20
N ASP A 708 -28.38 8.47 -3.75
CA ASP A 708 -28.24 7.37 -2.80
C ASP A 708 -27.11 7.66 -1.80
N GLY A 709 -27.49 7.91 -0.55
CA GLY A 709 -26.57 8.18 0.56
C GLY A 709 -26.34 6.94 1.42
N LYS A 710 -25.09 6.75 1.83
CA LYS A 710 -24.62 5.72 2.76
C LYS A 710 -23.88 6.39 3.91
N VAL A 711 -24.21 6.01 5.14
CA VAL A 711 -23.54 6.50 6.36
C VAL A 711 -23.22 5.31 7.26
N VAL A 712 -21.94 5.20 7.64
CA VAL A 712 -21.42 4.17 8.55
C VAL A 712 -20.83 4.85 9.78
N LEU A 713 -21.13 4.32 10.96
CA LEU A 713 -20.70 4.87 12.25
C LEU A 713 -19.44 4.17 12.76
N GLU A 714 -18.59 4.91 13.44
CA GLU A 714 -17.41 4.37 14.14
C GLU A 714 -17.87 3.69 15.43
N GLN A 715 -17.37 2.48 15.72
CA GLN A 715 -17.55 1.91 17.06
C GLN A 715 -16.65 2.70 18.00
N GLY A 716 -17.21 3.22 19.10
CA GLY A 716 -16.46 3.80 20.20
C GLY A 716 -15.57 2.76 20.88
N GLU A 717 -14.46 2.43 20.24
CA GLU A 717 -13.24 1.78 20.71
C GLU A 717 -12.36 1.62 19.46
N GLN A 718 -11.29 2.43 19.34
CA GLN A 718 -10.17 2.08 18.48
C GLN A 718 -9.55 0.79 19.04
N LYS A 719 -10.11 -0.36 18.66
CA LYS A 719 -9.46 -1.63 18.86
C LYS A 719 -8.16 -1.57 18.08
N ILE A 720 -7.06 -1.63 18.82
CA ILE A 720 -5.85 -2.31 18.35
C ILE A 720 -6.37 -3.57 17.67
N VAL A 721 -6.28 -3.64 16.35
CA VAL A 721 -6.64 -4.86 15.61
C VAL A 721 -5.64 -5.89 16.09
N SER A 722 -6.07 -6.68 17.07
CA SER A 722 -5.37 -7.87 17.51
C SER A 722 -5.16 -8.74 16.28
N ALA A 723 -3.96 -9.30 16.13
CA ALA A 723 -3.65 -10.27 15.10
C ALA A 723 -4.79 -11.29 14.93
N PRO A 724 -5.05 -11.79 13.70
CA PRO A 724 -6.11 -12.76 13.47
C PRO A 724 -5.97 -13.92 14.47
N LYS A 725 -7.04 -14.18 15.22
CA LYS A 725 -7.03 -15.15 16.31
C LYS A 725 -6.93 -16.55 15.71
N PHE A 726 -5.83 -17.24 16.00
CA PHE A 726 -5.67 -18.64 15.63
C PHE A 726 -6.61 -19.53 16.45
N HIS A 727 -7.23 -20.48 15.77
CA HIS A 727 -8.04 -21.54 16.35
C HIS A 727 -7.24 -22.83 16.40
N VAL A 728 -7.64 -23.73 17.29
CA VAL A 728 -7.00 -25.03 17.47
C VAL A 728 -8.02 -26.12 17.14
N ALA A 729 -7.60 -27.11 16.37
CA ALA A 729 -8.39 -28.30 16.11
C ALA A 729 -7.58 -29.57 16.35
N THR A 730 -8.23 -30.60 16.86
CA THR A 730 -7.63 -31.90 17.15
C THR A 730 -7.91 -32.86 16.01
N THR A 731 -6.90 -33.63 15.61
CA THR A 731 -7.04 -34.67 14.59
C THR A 731 -7.82 -35.84 15.16
N ILE A 732 -9.03 -36.08 14.64
CA ILE A 732 -9.91 -37.17 15.10
C ILE A 732 -9.71 -38.42 14.26
N THR A 733 -9.62 -38.26 12.95
CA THR A 733 -9.33 -39.37 12.04
C THR A 733 -8.32 -38.96 10.99
N HIS A 734 -7.52 -39.93 10.56
CA HIS A 734 -6.59 -39.82 9.44
C HIS A 734 -6.64 -41.11 8.63
N THR A 735 -6.97 -41.01 7.34
CA THR A 735 -7.05 -42.14 6.41
C THR A 735 -6.33 -41.78 5.11
N ILE A 736 -5.55 -42.70 4.55
CA ILE A 736 -4.96 -42.54 3.22
C ILE A 736 -5.98 -43.10 2.22
N VAL A 737 -6.62 -42.23 1.44
CA VAL A 737 -7.75 -42.60 0.57
C VAL A 737 -7.30 -43.13 -0.80
N ALA A 738 -6.12 -42.72 -1.27
CA ALA A 738 -5.46 -43.27 -2.45
C ALA A 738 -4.01 -42.76 -2.52
N GLY A 739 -3.03 -43.66 -2.54
CA GLY A 739 -1.61 -43.33 -2.73
C GLY A 739 -1.11 -42.15 -1.87
N LYS A 740 -1.08 -40.96 -2.48
CA LYS A 740 -0.59 -39.68 -1.93
C LYS A 740 -1.65 -38.75 -1.32
N PHE A 741 -2.92 -39.18 -1.30
CA PHE A 741 -4.04 -38.39 -0.81
C PHE A 741 -4.41 -38.78 0.61
N HIS A 742 -4.14 -37.89 1.56
CA HIS A 742 -4.43 -38.06 2.98
C HIS A 742 -5.72 -37.31 3.32
N TYR A 743 -6.67 -38.00 3.93
CA TYR A 743 -7.94 -37.43 4.38
C TYR A 743 -7.96 -37.34 5.90
N PHE A 744 -8.29 -36.15 6.40
CA PHE A 744 -8.32 -35.86 7.83
C PHE A 744 -9.69 -35.36 8.25
N VAL A 745 -10.12 -35.78 9.44
CA VAL A 745 -11.25 -35.18 10.16
C VAL A 745 -10.70 -34.48 11.39
N PHE A 746 -11.03 -33.20 11.53
CA PHE A 746 -10.62 -32.36 12.65
C PHE A 746 -11.83 -31.97 13.50
N GLU A 747 -11.64 -31.91 14.81
CA GLU A 747 -12.58 -31.31 15.76
C GLU A 747 -11.99 -30.01 16.30
N SER A 748 -12.63 -28.91 15.96
CA SER A 748 -12.29 -27.56 16.37
C SER A 748 -12.81 -27.25 17.77
N GLU A 749 -11.97 -26.59 18.57
CA GLU A 749 -12.34 -26.11 19.92
C GLU A 749 -13.45 -25.03 19.88
N THR A 750 -13.64 -24.38 18.72
CA THR A 750 -14.73 -23.42 18.47
C THR A 750 -15.50 -23.77 17.19
N PRO A 751 -16.80 -23.48 17.10
CA PRO A 751 -17.57 -23.71 15.88
C PRO A 751 -16.94 -23.02 14.65
N LEU A 752 -16.80 -23.74 13.55
CA LEU A 752 -16.34 -23.25 12.24
C LEU A 752 -17.55 -23.15 11.30
N VAL A 753 -18.10 -21.94 11.16
CA VAL A 753 -19.20 -21.66 10.23
C VAL A 753 -18.62 -21.23 8.89
N TYR A 754 -18.73 -22.08 7.86
CA TYR A 754 -18.19 -21.82 6.52
C TYR A 754 -19.24 -22.03 5.43
N GLN A 755 -19.04 -21.38 4.28
CA GLN A 755 -19.81 -21.64 3.06
C GLN A 755 -19.12 -22.73 2.21
N PRO A 756 -19.88 -23.64 1.57
CA PRO A 756 -19.31 -24.66 0.69
C PRO A 756 -18.37 -24.05 -0.36
N GLY A 757 -17.12 -24.52 -0.36
CA GLY A 757 -16.06 -24.01 -1.24
C GLY A 757 -15.01 -23.13 -0.56
N GLN A 758 -15.23 -22.73 0.70
CA GLN A 758 -14.23 -22.01 1.49
C GLN A 758 -13.07 -22.89 1.97
N TYR A 759 -11.98 -22.25 2.35
CA TYR A 759 -10.75 -22.89 2.82
C TYR A 759 -10.34 -22.38 4.20
N ILE A 760 -9.45 -23.13 4.87
CA ILE A 760 -8.73 -22.68 6.06
C ILE A 760 -7.23 -22.59 5.78
N SER A 761 -6.52 -21.83 6.61
CA SER A 761 -5.09 -21.65 6.54
C SER A 761 -4.43 -22.27 7.77
N VAL A 762 -3.68 -23.35 7.58
CA VAL A 762 -3.08 -24.16 8.66
C VAL A 762 -1.61 -23.78 8.83
N LYS A 763 -1.18 -23.54 10.07
CA LYS A 763 0.22 -23.32 10.43
C LYS A 763 0.97 -24.65 10.36
N VAL A 764 1.73 -24.84 9.28
CA VAL A 764 2.48 -26.09 8.99
C VAL A 764 3.95 -26.04 9.41
N ALA A 765 4.47 -24.85 9.76
CA ALA A 765 5.78 -24.65 10.39
C ALA A 765 5.83 -23.30 11.14
N ASN A 766 6.89 -23.04 11.91
CA ASN A 766 7.00 -21.86 12.80
C ASN A 766 6.79 -20.48 12.13
N GLN A 767 6.84 -20.39 10.80
CA GLN A 767 6.52 -19.18 10.01
C GLN A 767 5.81 -19.50 8.69
N ARG A 768 5.28 -20.71 8.52
CA ARG A 768 4.64 -21.13 7.27
C ARG A 768 3.19 -21.51 7.50
N ILE A 769 2.31 -20.83 6.79
CA ILE A 769 0.89 -21.11 6.76
C ILE A 769 0.56 -21.52 5.32
N ASN A 770 -0.14 -22.64 5.17
CA ASN A 770 -0.61 -23.13 3.89
C ASN A 770 -2.15 -23.18 3.90
N SER A 771 -2.77 -22.89 2.76
CA SER A 771 -4.23 -22.92 2.61
C SER A 771 -4.70 -24.28 2.12
N TYR A 772 -5.81 -24.76 2.68
CA TYR A 772 -6.42 -26.06 2.37
C TYR A 772 -7.93 -25.91 2.34
N SER A 773 -8.53 -26.23 1.20
CA SER A 773 -9.98 -26.16 0.99
C SER A 773 -10.72 -27.18 1.85
N ILE A 774 -11.81 -26.75 2.46
CA ILE A 774 -12.62 -27.59 3.34
C ILE A 774 -13.35 -28.63 2.49
N ALA A 775 -13.20 -29.91 2.85
CA ALA A 775 -13.76 -31.05 2.13
C ALA A 775 -15.15 -31.49 2.66
N GLY A 776 -15.55 -30.98 3.82
CA GLY A 776 -16.86 -31.21 4.43
C GLY A 776 -16.84 -31.00 5.94
N SER A 777 -17.99 -31.25 6.57
CA SER A 777 -18.17 -31.24 8.02
C SER A 777 -19.32 -32.16 8.42
N GLU A 778 -19.26 -32.75 9.61
CA GLU A 778 -20.37 -33.51 10.20
C GLU A 778 -21.23 -32.65 11.13
N ASN A 779 -20.62 -31.67 11.79
CA ASN A 779 -21.26 -30.76 12.74
C ASN A 779 -20.50 -29.41 12.78
N PRO A 780 -21.03 -28.37 13.46
CA PRO A 780 -20.39 -27.05 13.47
C PRO A 780 -18.97 -27.01 14.03
N ASN A 781 -18.56 -28.03 14.80
CA ASN A 781 -17.23 -28.12 15.40
C ASN A 781 -16.31 -29.05 14.63
N SER A 782 -16.76 -29.71 13.54
CA SER A 782 -15.89 -30.60 12.75
C SER A 782 -15.69 -30.09 11.33
N PHE A 783 -14.51 -30.35 10.78
CA PHE A 783 -14.22 -30.07 9.37
C PHE A 783 -13.21 -31.06 8.81
N PHE A 784 -13.25 -31.26 7.50
CA PHE A 784 -12.45 -32.27 6.80
C PHE A 784 -11.46 -31.61 5.85
N LEU A 785 -10.25 -32.17 5.74
CA LEU A 785 -9.26 -31.76 4.74
C LEU A 785 -8.80 -32.96 3.91
N LEU A 786 -8.66 -32.74 2.60
CA LEU A 786 -8.01 -33.67 1.68
C LEU A 786 -6.66 -33.08 1.25
N ILE A 787 -5.57 -33.76 1.58
CA ILE A 787 -4.20 -33.28 1.40
C ILE A 787 -3.48 -34.14 0.35
N ASP A 788 -2.94 -33.50 -0.70
CA ASP A 788 -2.00 -34.12 -1.64
C ASP A 788 -0.56 -33.94 -1.14
N THR A 789 0.14 -35.04 -0.83
CA THR A 789 1.51 -35.01 -0.29
C THR A 789 2.60 -34.98 -1.37
N THR A 790 2.25 -35.10 -2.66
CA THR A 790 3.21 -35.19 -3.79
C THR A 790 4.22 -34.04 -3.92
N PRO A 791 3.92 -32.79 -3.54
CA PRO A 791 4.94 -31.73 -3.60
C PRO A 791 6.13 -31.95 -2.65
N GLY A 792 6.02 -32.88 -1.68
CA GLY A 792 7.08 -33.21 -0.72
C GLY A 792 7.55 -32.02 0.15
N GLY A 793 6.76 -30.94 0.16
CA GLY A 793 7.09 -29.68 0.83
C GLY A 793 6.83 -29.73 2.33
N LEU A 794 7.14 -28.64 3.02
CA LEU A 794 6.94 -28.54 4.49
C LEU A 794 5.49 -28.84 4.92
N GLY A 795 4.49 -28.41 4.14
CA GLY A 795 3.09 -28.76 4.41
C GLY A 795 2.80 -30.24 4.24
N SER A 796 3.32 -30.88 3.18
CA SER A 796 3.19 -32.32 2.97
C SER A 796 3.80 -33.10 4.14
N LYS A 797 5.03 -32.75 4.53
CA LYS A 797 5.70 -33.37 5.69
C LYS A 797 4.97 -33.13 7.01
N PHE A 798 4.36 -31.95 7.19
CA PHE A 798 3.56 -31.65 8.37
C PHE A 798 2.37 -32.62 8.49
N PHE A 799 1.57 -32.76 7.43
CA PHE A 799 0.42 -33.67 7.44
C PHE A 799 0.80 -35.15 7.39
N GLU A 800 1.93 -35.53 6.78
CA GLU A 800 2.44 -36.92 6.84
C GLU A 800 2.80 -37.35 8.26
N ASN A 801 3.29 -36.41 9.08
CA ASN A 801 3.69 -36.68 10.46
C ASN A 801 2.55 -36.51 11.48
N LEU A 802 1.40 -35.98 11.06
CA LEU A 802 0.27 -35.68 11.93
C LEU A 802 -0.48 -36.97 12.30
N LYS A 803 -0.64 -37.23 13.60
CA LYS A 803 -1.31 -38.43 14.14
C LYS A 803 -2.66 -38.09 14.76
N VAL A 804 -3.50 -39.10 14.92
CA VAL A 804 -4.75 -38.97 15.68
C VAL A 804 -4.44 -38.52 17.11
N GLY A 805 -5.13 -37.47 17.57
CA GLY A 805 -4.87 -36.78 18.83
C GLY A 805 -3.96 -35.55 18.72
N ASP A 806 -3.21 -35.39 17.62
CA ASP A 806 -2.37 -34.21 17.42
C ASP A 806 -3.22 -32.98 17.08
N LYS A 807 -2.76 -31.81 17.54
CA LYS A 807 -3.43 -30.54 17.33
C LYS A 807 -2.84 -29.78 16.15
N ILE A 808 -3.71 -29.19 15.34
CA ILE A 808 -3.34 -28.20 14.32
C ILE A 808 -3.79 -26.82 14.76
N THR A 809 -3.05 -25.80 14.33
CA THR A 809 -3.42 -24.41 14.51
C THR A 809 -3.83 -23.82 13.17
N TYR A 810 -5.00 -23.20 13.09
CA TYR A 810 -5.56 -22.73 11.82
C TYR A 810 -6.27 -21.38 11.93
N LEU A 811 -6.44 -20.74 10.77
CA LEU A 811 -7.21 -19.51 10.56
C LEU A 811 -8.29 -19.77 9.51
N GLY A 812 -9.45 -19.12 9.64
CA GLY A 812 -10.52 -19.21 8.66
C GLY A 812 -11.90 -19.25 9.28
N PRO A 813 -12.95 -19.41 8.45
CA PRO A 813 -12.86 -19.76 7.02
C PRO A 813 -12.59 -18.54 6.12
N PHE A 814 -12.02 -18.80 4.94
CA PHE A 814 -11.68 -17.80 3.93
C PHE A 814 -12.10 -18.25 2.53
N GLY A 815 -12.09 -17.33 1.58
CA GLY A 815 -12.36 -17.61 0.16
C GLY A 815 -13.75 -17.19 -0.30
N THR A 816 -13.83 -16.87 -1.59
CA THR A 816 -15.03 -16.43 -2.31
C THR A 816 -15.45 -17.39 -3.41
N PHE A 817 -14.71 -18.50 -3.59
CA PHE A 817 -15.09 -19.61 -4.45
C PHE A 817 -16.18 -20.42 -3.73
N THR A 818 -17.39 -19.87 -3.69
CA THR A 818 -18.55 -20.47 -3.02
C THR A 818 -19.62 -20.82 -4.03
N LEU A 819 -20.47 -21.79 -3.66
CA LEU A 819 -21.61 -22.18 -4.49
C LEU A 819 -22.60 -21.01 -4.61
N LYS A 820 -22.95 -20.64 -5.85
CA LYS A 820 -23.93 -19.61 -6.19
C LYS A 820 -25.04 -20.19 -7.05
N PHE A 821 -26.28 -19.87 -6.70
CA PHE A 821 -27.45 -20.19 -7.51
C PHE A 821 -27.80 -18.96 -8.36
N ASP A 822 -27.73 -19.11 -9.68
CA ASP A 822 -28.02 -18.06 -10.68
C ASP A 822 -29.33 -18.43 -11.39
N ASP A 823 -30.29 -17.49 -11.43
CA ASP A 823 -31.64 -17.71 -11.98
C ASP A 823 -31.65 -18.09 -13.48
N GLY A 824 -30.58 -17.79 -14.22
CA GLY A 824 -30.45 -18.15 -15.63
C GLY A 824 -29.60 -19.39 -15.91
N ALA A 825 -29.13 -20.09 -14.88
CA ALA A 825 -28.41 -21.36 -15.03
C ALA A 825 -29.39 -22.53 -14.98
N LYS A 826 -29.38 -23.39 -16.00
CA LYS A 826 -30.16 -24.63 -16.07
C LYS A 826 -29.33 -25.89 -15.83
N HIS A 827 -28.01 -25.77 -15.74
CA HIS A 827 -27.10 -26.91 -15.49
C HIS A 827 -25.89 -26.49 -14.65
N LEU A 828 -25.52 -27.32 -13.66
CA LEU A 828 -24.33 -27.11 -12.84
C LEU A 828 -23.19 -28.06 -13.27
N LEU A 829 -22.03 -27.48 -13.60
CA LEU A 829 -20.84 -28.23 -14.02
C LEU A 829 -19.75 -28.10 -12.96
N PHE A 830 -19.26 -29.24 -12.47
CA PHE A 830 -18.14 -29.30 -11.54
C PHE A 830 -16.97 -30.02 -12.23
N LEU A 831 -15.81 -29.37 -12.31
CA LEU A 831 -14.61 -29.96 -12.91
C LEU A 831 -13.48 -29.94 -11.88
N GLY A 832 -13.09 -31.12 -11.42
CA GLY A 832 -12.09 -31.34 -10.38
C GLY A 832 -10.89 -32.14 -10.88
N THR A 833 -9.66 -31.80 -10.49
CA THR A 833 -8.51 -32.72 -10.63
C THR A 833 -7.74 -32.89 -9.33
N GLY A 834 -7.36 -34.12 -8.99
CA GLY A 834 -6.60 -34.42 -7.76
C GLY A 834 -7.29 -33.90 -6.50
N SER A 835 -6.55 -33.24 -5.60
CA SER A 835 -7.11 -32.63 -4.38
C SER A 835 -8.05 -31.46 -4.66
N GLY A 836 -8.07 -30.93 -5.89
CA GLY A 836 -9.04 -29.91 -6.32
C GLY A 836 -10.50 -30.36 -6.25
N CYS A 837 -10.77 -31.65 -6.07
CA CYS A 837 -12.12 -32.13 -5.78
C CYS A 837 -12.61 -31.81 -4.35
N SER A 838 -11.71 -31.39 -3.44
CA SER A 838 -12.02 -31.08 -2.04
C SER A 838 -13.15 -30.03 -1.89
N PRO A 839 -13.03 -28.79 -2.41
CA PRO A 839 -14.11 -27.80 -2.29
C PRO A 839 -15.36 -28.20 -3.09
N LEU A 840 -15.20 -28.91 -4.20
CA LEU A 840 -16.32 -29.31 -5.06
C LEU A 840 -17.23 -30.33 -4.38
N ARG A 841 -16.68 -31.22 -3.54
CA ARG A 841 -17.48 -32.18 -2.76
C ARG A 841 -18.49 -31.45 -1.86
N CYS A 842 -18.04 -30.45 -1.10
CA CYS A 842 -18.92 -29.62 -0.28
C CYS A 842 -20.02 -28.94 -1.09
N MET A 843 -19.63 -28.33 -2.21
CA MET A 843 -20.57 -27.62 -3.09
C MET A 843 -21.60 -28.57 -3.68
N LEU A 844 -21.18 -29.76 -4.12
CA LEU A 844 -22.06 -30.80 -4.68
C LEU A 844 -23.08 -31.29 -3.65
N GLU A 845 -22.63 -31.63 -2.44
CA GLU A 845 -23.52 -32.08 -1.37
C GLU A 845 -24.55 -31.00 -1.00
N SER A 846 -24.14 -29.73 -1.02
CA SER A 846 -25.05 -28.60 -0.79
C SER A 846 -26.03 -28.43 -1.95
N ALA A 847 -25.55 -28.48 -3.20
CA ALA A 847 -26.37 -28.31 -4.39
C ALA A 847 -27.45 -29.40 -4.51
N LEU A 848 -27.12 -30.65 -4.17
CA LEU A 848 -28.04 -31.79 -4.27
C LEU A 848 -29.06 -31.87 -3.12
N LYS A 849 -28.78 -31.25 -1.97
CA LYS A 849 -29.71 -31.17 -0.83
C LYS A 849 -30.67 -29.98 -0.91
N GLU A 850 -30.37 -29.00 -1.74
CA GLU A 850 -31.17 -27.78 -1.91
C GLU A 850 -32.52 -28.12 -2.57
N LYS A 851 -33.60 -28.16 -1.78
CA LYS A 851 -34.93 -28.62 -2.24
C LYS A 851 -35.53 -27.79 -3.38
N ASN A 852 -35.10 -26.54 -3.54
CA ASN A 852 -35.62 -25.60 -4.53
C ASN A 852 -34.83 -25.60 -5.86
N VAL A 853 -33.73 -26.36 -5.96
CA VAL A 853 -32.83 -26.34 -7.12
C VAL A 853 -32.57 -27.77 -7.59
N GLN A 854 -33.51 -28.36 -8.34
CA GLN A 854 -33.29 -29.66 -9.01
C GLN A 854 -32.61 -29.49 -10.37
N LEU A 855 -31.52 -28.73 -10.41
CA LEU A 855 -30.78 -28.57 -11.66
C LEU A 855 -30.01 -29.85 -11.98
N PRO A 856 -30.00 -30.29 -13.25
CA PRO A 856 -29.01 -31.25 -13.74
C PRO A 856 -27.60 -30.83 -13.32
N THR A 857 -26.91 -31.72 -12.62
CA THR A 857 -25.60 -31.46 -12.04
C THR A 857 -24.62 -32.53 -12.51
N THR A 858 -23.44 -32.13 -12.99
CA THR A 858 -22.43 -33.07 -13.49
C THR A 858 -21.08 -32.82 -12.85
N LEU A 859 -20.47 -33.86 -12.27
CA LEU A 859 -19.08 -33.85 -11.81
C LEU A 859 -18.20 -34.58 -12.83
N TYR A 860 -17.24 -33.85 -13.39
CA TYR A 860 -16.09 -34.40 -14.10
C TYR A 860 -14.89 -34.43 -13.15
N PHE A 861 -14.44 -35.64 -12.80
CA PHE A 861 -13.31 -35.84 -11.92
C PHE A 861 -12.14 -36.45 -12.69
N GLY A 862 -11.02 -35.72 -12.75
CA GLY A 862 -9.82 -36.11 -13.49
C GLY A 862 -8.70 -36.56 -12.56
N LEU A 863 -8.20 -37.78 -12.78
CA LEU A 863 -7.07 -38.35 -12.07
C LEU A 863 -6.02 -38.88 -13.06
N ARG A 864 -4.84 -39.25 -12.56
CA ARG A 864 -3.73 -39.65 -13.42
C ARG A 864 -3.63 -41.15 -13.57
N TYR A 865 -3.51 -41.88 -12.46
CA TYR A 865 -3.31 -43.32 -12.44
C TYR A 865 -4.41 -44.05 -11.68
N ASN A 866 -4.53 -45.37 -11.87
CA ASN A 866 -5.47 -46.21 -11.12
C ASN A 866 -5.24 -46.11 -9.59
N SER A 867 -3.98 -45.94 -9.17
CA SER A 867 -3.60 -45.77 -7.76
C SER A 867 -3.99 -44.42 -7.16
N ASP A 868 -4.44 -43.46 -7.97
CA ASP A 868 -4.92 -42.16 -7.51
C ASP A 868 -6.44 -42.15 -7.28
N VAL A 869 -7.16 -43.22 -7.62
CA VAL A 869 -8.62 -43.27 -7.56
C VAL A 869 -9.12 -43.31 -6.11
N PHE A 870 -9.75 -42.21 -5.68
CA PHE A 870 -10.49 -42.11 -4.41
C PHE A 870 -11.90 -41.55 -4.63
N TRP A 871 -12.80 -41.79 -3.67
CA TRP A 871 -14.22 -41.35 -3.69
C TRP A 871 -15.05 -41.78 -4.92
N GLN A 872 -14.56 -42.72 -5.74
CA GLN A 872 -15.33 -43.23 -6.87
C GLN A 872 -16.66 -43.85 -6.42
N ASP A 873 -16.62 -44.73 -5.43
CA ASP A 873 -17.83 -45.39 -4.91
C ASP A 873 -18.76 -44.39 -4.21
N TYR A 874 -18.17 -43.37 -3.56
CA TYR A 874 -18.92 -42.28 -2.94
C TYR A 874 -19.76 -41.52 -3.97
N PHE A 875 -19.14 -41.04 -5.06
CA PHE A 875 -19.87 -40.29 -6.08
C PHE A 875 -20.78 -41.17 -6.94
N LYS A 876 -20.46 -42.45 -7.14
CA LYS A 876 -21.39 -43.40 -7.78
C LYS A 876 -22.65 -43.59 -6.96
N LYS A 877 -22.51 -43.84 -5.66
CA LYS A 877 -23.66 -43.95 -4.76
C LYS A 877 -24.49 -42.67 -4.73
N LEU A 878 -23.84 -41.50 -4.72
CA LEU A 878 -24.53 -40.22 -4.80
C LEU A 878 -25.32 -40.05 -6.12
N SER A 879 -24.82 -40.59 -7.23
CA SER A 879 -25.51 -40.59 -8.53
C SER A 879 -26.68 -41.58 -8.58
N GLU A 880 -26.62 -42.67 -7.81
CA GLU A 880 -27.75 -43.59 -7.62
C GLU A 880 -28.84 -42.97 -6.72
N GLU A 881 -28.46 -42.20 -5.71
CA GLU A 881 -29.37 -41.52 -4.77
C GLU A 881 -30.05 -40.28 -5.39
N HIS A 882 -29.37 -39.57 -6.30
CA HIS A 882 -29.86 -38.34 -6.91
C HIS A 882 -29.97 -38.47 -8.44
N SER A 883 -31.20 -38.63 -8.94
CA SER A 883 -31.48 -38.77 -10.37
C SER A 883 -31.05 -37.59 -11.26
N ASN A 884 -30.85 -36.40 -10.68
CA ASN A 884 -30.35 -35.20 -11.36
C ASN A 884 -28.81 -35.06 -11.31
N PHE A 885 -28.08 -36.03 -10.73
CA PHE A 885 -26.62 -36.00 -10.63
C PHE A 885 -25.96 -37.04 -11.54
N SER A 886 -24.98 -36.59 -12.33
CA SER A 886 -24.14 -37.45 -13.16
C SER A 886 -22.67 -37.34 -12.75
N PHE A 887 -22.02 -38.48 -12.58
CA PHE A 887 -20.61 -38.57 -12.22
C PHE A 887 -19.78 -39.20 -13.34
N LYS A 888 -18.70 -38.53 -13.74
CA LYS A 888 -17.75 -38.99 -14.76
C LYS A 888 -16.32 -38.92 -14.23
N LEU A 889 -15.70 -40.09 -14.08
CA LEU A 889 -14.30 -40.24 -13.68
C LEU A 889 -13.45 -40.62 -14.89
N ALA A 890 -12.41 -39.83 -15.17
CA ALA A 890 -11.47 -40.07 -16.26
C ALA A 890 -10.03 -40.15 -15.74
N LEU A 891 -9.28 -41.12 -16.26
CA LEU A 891 -7.84 -41.25 -16.03
C LEU A 891 -7.07 -40.79 -17.26
N SER A 892 -6.08 -39.92 -17.06
CA SER A 892 -5.21 -39.46 -18.15
C SER A 892 -4.07 -40.44 -18.49
N LYS A 893 -3.71 -41.32 -17.55
CA LYS A 893 -2.69 -42.38 -17.73
C LYS A 893 -3.11 -43.68 -17.03
N PRO A 894 -4.24 -44.30 -17.43
CA PRO A 894 -4.68 -45.57 -16.85
C PRO A 894 -3.71 -46.72 -17.16
N ASP A 895 -3.70 -47.73 -16.29
CA ASP A 895 -3.14 -49.03 -16.63
C ASP A 895 -4.15 -49.90 -17.42
N LEU A 896 -3.71 -51.08 -17.88
CA LEU A 896 -4.52 -52.00 -18.69
C LEU A 896 -5.75 -52.57 -17.95
N SER A 897 -5.84 -52.42 -16.63
CA SER A 897 -6.99 -52.88 -15.83
C SER A 897 -8.14 -51.86 -15.79
N TRP A 898 -7.91 -50.62 -16.21
CA TRP A 898 -8.93 -49.57 -16.19
C TRP A 898 -10.02 -49.80 -17.26
N GLN A 899 -11.26 -49.91 -16.81
CA GLN A 899 -12.44 -50.07 -17.67
C GLN A 899 -13.29 -48.79 -17.78
N GLY A 900 -12.82 -47.66 -17.23
CA GLY A 900 -13.53 -46.38 -17.22
C GLY A 900 -13.12 -45.43 -18.35
N LEU A 901 -13.50 -44.15 -18.23
CA LEU A 901 -13.17 -43.14 -19.24
C LEU A 901 -11.65 -42.85 -19.25
N ASN A 902 -11.08 -42.71 -20.45
CA ASN A 902 -9.66 -42.42 -20.68
C ASN A 902 -9.52 -41.05 -21.36
N GLY A 903 -8.54 -40.25 -20.94
CA GLY A 903 -8.26 -38.92 -21.48
C GLY A 903 -8.42 -37.79 -20.45
N HIS A 904 -8.37 -36.54 -20.92
CA HIS A 904 -8.54 -35.37 -20.06
C HIS A 904 -10.03 -35.03 -19.88
N ILE A 905 -10.42 -34.61 -18.68
CA ILE A 905 -11.83 -34.24 -18.41
C ILE A 905 -12.32 -33.06 -19.26
N THR A 906 -11.42 -32.19 -19.72
CA THR A 906 -11.71 -31.09 -20.64
C THR A 906 -12.18 -31.58 -22.01
N GLU A 907 -11.60 -32.67 -22.51
CA GLU A 907 -12.01 -33.32 -23.77
C GLU A 907 -13.41 -33.90 -23.66
N LEU A 908 -13.74 -34.50 -22.51
CA LEU A 908 -15.08 -35.02 -22.23
C LEU A 908 -16.11 -33.89 -22.19
N VAL A 909 -15.82 -32.80 -21.48
CA VAL A 909 -16.70 -31.63 -21.42
C VAL A 909 -16.95 -31.05 -22.82
N ASN A 910 -15.90 -30.94 -23.65
CA ASN A 910 -16.01 -30.45 -25.02
C ASN A 910 -16.88 -31.36 -25.92
N LYS A 911 -16.86 -32.68 -25.66
CA LYS A 911 -17.68 -33.66 -26.37
C LYS A 911 -19.13 -33.69 -25.87
N ASP A 912 -19.32 -33.60 -24.56
CA ASP A 912 -20.61 -33.75 -23.89
C ASP A 912 -21.48 -32.48 -23.99
N PHE A 913 -20.87 -31.31 -24.18
CA PHE A 913 -21.58 -30.03 -24.32
C PHE A 913 -21.31 -29.35 -25.67
N SER A 914 -22.34 -29.34 -26.53
CA SER A 914 -22.35 -28.55 -27.76
C SER A 914 -22.73 -27.08 -27.54
N ASN A 915 -23.48 -26.79 -26.46
CA ASN A 915 -23.85 -25.45 -26.00
C ASN A 915 -23.78 -25.40 -24.46
N ALA A 916 -23.11 -24.40 -23.90
CA ALA A 916 -22.94 -24.18 -22.47
C ALA A 916 -23.52 -22.84 -21.98
N SER A 917 -24.34 -22.16 -22.78
CA SER A 917 -24.88 -20.83 -22.46
C SER A 917 -25.74 -20.76 -21.21
N GLU A 918 -26.35 -21.88 -20.84
CA GLU A 918 -27.19 -22.01 -19.64
C GLU A 918 -26.47 -22.75 -18.49
N CYS A 919 -25.13 -22.88 -18.55
CA CYS A 919 -24.36 -23.55 -17.51
C CYS A 919 -23.75 -22.58 -16.51
N SER A 920 -23.67 -23.01 -15.25
CA SER A 920 -22.74 -22.46 -14.25
C SER A 920 -21.65 -23.49 -13.96
N ALA A 921 -20.39 -23.10 -14.09
CA ALA A 921 -19.25 -24.00 -14.00
C ALA A 921 -18.34 -23.67 -12.81
N TYR A 922 -17.94 -24.70 -12.07
CA TYR A 922 -17.07 -24.63 -10.89
C TYR A 922 -15.81 -25.46 -11.15
N LEU A 923 -14.68 -24.78 -11.32
CA LEU A 923 -13.42 -25.34 -11.77
C LEU A 923 -12.40 -25.32 -10.64
N CYS A 924 -11.85 -26.48 -10.26
CA CYS A 924 -10.84 -26.57 -9.21
C CYS A 924 -9.83 -27.68 -9.47
N GLY A 925 -8.54 -27.34 -9.49
CA GLY A 925 -7.50 -28.28 -9.86
C GLY A 925 -6.24 -27.60 -10.35
N ASN A 926 -5.48 -28.28 -11.21
CA ASN A 926 -4.27 -27.69 -11.76
C ASN A 926 -4.59 -26.51 -12.70
N LYS A 927 -3.66 -25.56 -12.78
CA LYS A 927 -3.84 -24.31 -13.55
C LYS A 927 -4.15 -24.56 -15.02
N ALA A 928 -3.46 -25.52 -15.64
CA ALA A 928 -3.64 -25.86 -17.05
C ALA A 928 -5.06 -26.35 -17.35
N MET A 929 -5.63 -27.22 -16.50
CA MET A 929 -6.99 -27.71 -16.64
C MET A 929 -8.01 -26.59 -16.47
N ILE A 930 -7.82 -25.69 -15.49
CA ILE A 930 -8.74 -24.56 -15.27
C ILE A 930 -8.75 -23.64 -16.50
N GLU A 931 -7.58 -23.29 -17.04
CA GLU A 931 -7.46 -22.43 -18.22
C GLU A 931 -8.10 -23.08 -19.46
N GLU A 932 -7.80 -24.35 -19.71
CA GLU A 932 -8.35 -25.11 -20.82
C GLU A 932 -9.88 -25.27 -20.72
N ALA A 933 -10.38 -25.66 -19.55
CA ALA A 933 -11.82 -25.76 -19.28
C ALA A 933 -12.54 -24.42 -19.46
N THR A 934 -11.96 -23.33 -18.96
CA THR A 934 -12.51 -21.98 -19.12
C THR A 934 -12.63 -21.61 -20.60
N ASN A 935 -11.58 -21.85 -21.39
CA ASN A 935 -11.58 -21.56 -22.82
C ASN A 935 -12.64 -22.39 -23.58
N ILE A 936 -12.76 -23.68 -23.25
CA ILE A 936 -13.78 -24.54 -23.84
C ILE A 936 -15.17 -24.01 -23.51
N LEU A 937 -15.46 -23.74 -22.24
CA LEU A 937 -16.79 -23.26 -21.81
C LEU A 937 -17.16 -21.93 -22.45
N LEU A 938 -16.22 -20.98 -22.54
CA LEU A 938 -16.43 -19.71 -23.24
C LEU A 938 -16.71 -19.93 -24.73
N SER A 939 -15.96 -20.82 -25.39
CA SER A 939 -16.18 -21.15 -26.81
C SER A 939 -17.54 -21.79 -27.09
N LYS A 940 -18.14 -22.44 -26.08
CA LYS A 940 -19.48 -23.06 -26.14
C LYS A 940 -20.58 -22.10 -25.67
N GLY A 941 -20.26 -20.83 -25.41
CA GLY A 941 -21.23 -19.78 -25.09
C GLY A 941 -21.55 -19.61 -23.61
N CYS A 942 -20.84 -20.28 -22.68
CA CYS A 942 -21.02 -20.05 -21.24
C CYS A 942 -20.63 -18.61 -20.86
N PRO A 943 -21.50 -17.84 -20.18
CA PRO A 943 -21.16 -16.49 -19.73
C PRO A 943 -19.95 -16.51 -18.80
N LYS A 944 -19.03 -15.56 -18.98
CA LYS A 944 -17.77 -15.53 -18.21
C LYS A 944 -18.03 -15.38 -16.71
N GLU A 945 -19.06 -14.63 -16.36
CA GLU A 945 -19.55 -14.40 -15.00
C GLU A 945 -20.07 -15.67 -14.30
N ARG A 946 -20.39 -16.74 -15.07
CA ARG A 946 -20.86 -18.04 -14.56
C ARG A 946 -19.77 -19.12 -14.54
N ILE A 947 -18.52 -18.76 -14.86
CA ILE A 947 -17.37 -19.65 -14.73
C ILE A 947 -16.60 -19.25 -13.47
N TYR A 948 -16.75 -20.05 -12.43
CA TYR A 948 -16.13 -19.88 -11.14
C TYR A 948 -14.90 -20.79 -11.04
N SER A 949 -13.79 -20.27 -10.52
CA SER A 949 -12.60 -21.06 -10.24
C SER A 949 -11.97 -20.66 -8.92
N GLU A 950 -11.33 -21.62 -8.25
CA GLU A 950 -10.55 -21.32 -7.04
C GLU A 950 -9.30 -20.49 -7.39
N LYS A 951 -9.08 -19.39 -6.66
CA LYS A 951 -7.90 -18.51 -6.79
C LYS A 951 -7.18 -18.49 -5.45
N PHE A 952 -6.04 -19.17 -5.36
CA PHE A 952 -5.15 -19.11 -4.20
C PHE A 952 -4.25 -17.87 -4.25
#